data_AF-A0A0G2BHM9-F1
#
_entry.id   AF-A0A0G2BHM9-F1
#
_cell.length_a   1.000
_cell.length_b   1.000
_cell.length_c   1.000
_cell.angle_alpha   90.00
_cell.angle_beta   90.00
_cell.angle_gamma   90.00
#
_symmetry.space_group_name_H-M   'P 1'
#
loop_
_entity.id
_entity.type
_entity.pdbx_description
1 polymer ?
#
loop_
_entity_poly.entity_id
_entity_poly.type
_entity_poly.pdbx_seq_one_letter_code
_entity_poly.pdbx_strand_id
1 'polypeptide(L)'
;MPAKMTKELGLFMGLLTADGGLTIKNRIVYTQANEEVIGIYITLLKDLFGITGSAIAKSGSSNKAKDIIVHRKQLKEFLDSLGLRSVRAQEKEIPISIRQSGSEVIKSFIQGLVRNDGHISPLVGLEITLANEKLIRQMQVTLLNFGIVSSVHPKKVKGYEQNAYWRLAIYGADFATYATEIGFLTNEEREKAEHVLARKRNTNKNIIPTLAPILKKLSLMYRTAFARLTNAGWQYQADALVPKYAFRSLCSYNAGVRNPSYEALERISTFYEPLAGSVEYQKIANIRKDNFYWARVAKIEKTRGVGYDFEVPGSHSFVGNGFVNHNSVAIHALITSLLYRNGPNQLRFIMIDPKRVELTAYNGIPHLLTPVITDPKKTIFSLKWAAKEMERRYNILEAEHVRDIGSYHASVYEPSRKHALNAPRSGASGDRSASQNDLAEALPYIVIVIDELADIMHTYPRELEAAIVRLAQMSRAVGIHLVLSTQRPSVNVITGLIKANVPTRMALQVASQIDSRTILDGSGAETLLGAGDMLYLSSDMAKPVRIQTAFISEGEVKKVVNYIKSHNAGDLSSIDFGAGNGNGGEPSDVIGLMNGGFGGDDIDDDLYEDARRAVEEAGRASTSYLQRKLKIGYSRAARLMDVLEEHGVIGPADGSKPREVLSRSGNARGTALDVGRNEEEVF
;
A
#
# COMPACT_ATOMS: atom_id res chain seq x y z
N MET A 1 12.28 26.26 34.44
CA MET A 1 12.36 26.02 32.98
C MET A 1 11.01 25.52 32.51
N PRO A 2 10.58 25.83 31.28
CA PRO A 2 9.34 25.32 30.71
C PRO A 2 9.33 23.78 30.69
N ALA A 3 8.19 23.17 31.05
CA ALA A 3 8.03 21.72 31.08
C ALA A 3 7.59 21.11 29.73
N LYS A 4 7.11 21.94 28.80
CA LYS A 4 6.60 21.53 27.49
C LYS A 4 7.09 22.50 26.41
N MET A 5 7.12 22.03 25.17
CA MET A 5 7.33 22.90 24.01
C MET A 5 6.11 23.80 23.80
N THR A 6 6.31 25.12 23.88
CA THR A 6 5.27 26.13 23.61
C THR A 6 5.67 27.00 22.43
N LYS A 7 4.73 27.79 21.90
CA LYS A 7 4.99 28.73 20.80
C LYS A 7 6.07 29.75 21.17
N GLU A 8 6.07 30.23 22.42
CA GLU A 8 7.04 31.18 22.95
C GLU A 8 8.45 30.56 23.01
N LEU A 9 8.55 29.30 23.47
CA LEU A 9 9.83 28.59 23.49
C LEU A 9 10.33 28.31 22.07
N GLY A 10 9.44 27.94 21.15
CA GLY A 10 9.75 27.78 19.73
C GLY A 10 10.30 29.07 19.11
N LEU A 11 9.62 30.21 19.35
CA LEU A 11 10.08 31.53 18.91
C LEU A 11 11.45 31.88 19.48
N PHE A 12 11.64 31.68 20.79
CA PHE A 12 12.92 31.93 21.46
C PHE A 12 14.07 31.11 20.84
N MET A 13 13.83 29.82 20.58
CA MET A 13 14.81 28.94 19.92
C MET A 13 15.07 29.34 18.47
N GLY A 14 14.04 29.80 17.74
CA GLY A 14 14.18 30.31 16.37
C GLY A 14 15.08 31.54 16.28
N LEU A 15 14.84 32.53 17.15
CA LEU A 15 15.66 33.74 17.24
C LEU A 15 17.13 33.41 17.56
N LEU A 16 17.37 32.47 18.48
CA LEU A 16 18.72 32.03 18.82
C LEU A 16 19.39 31.19 17.72
N THR A 17 18.63 30.45 16.92
CA THR A 17 19.21 29.63 15.84
C THR A 17 19.83 30.48 14.75
N ALA A 18 19.30 31.68 14.49
CA ALA A 18 19.87 32.59 13.50
C ALA A 18 21.05 33.41 14.08
N ASP A 19 20.75 34.51 14.78
CA ASP A 19 21.72 35.49 15.30
C ASP A 19 22.16 35.26 16.76
N GLY A 20 21.75 34.15 17.36
CA GLY A 20 22.15 33.76 18.70
C GLY A 20 23.25 32.71 18.75
N GLY A 21 23.89 32.62 19.91
CA GLY A 21 24.90 31.63 20.21
C GLY A 21 24.95 31.26 21.69
N LEU A 22 25.02 29.96 21.96
CA LEU A 22 25.49 29.46 23.23
C LEU A 22 27.02 29.51 23.20
N THR A 23 27.63 29.98 24.27
CA THR A 23 29.08 30.07 24.35
C THR A 23 29.65 29.04 25.32
N ILE A 24 30.94 28.76 25.16
CA ILE A 24 31.68 27.85 26.04
C ILE A 24 31.71 28.39 27.48
N LYS A 25 31.69 29.72 27.67
CA LYS A 25 31.70 30.40 28.98
C LYS A 25 30.35 30.45 29.72
N ASN A 26 29.47 29.48 29.49
CA ASN A 26 28.15 29.37 30.13
C ASN A 26 27.26 30.62 30.03
N ARG A 27 27.43 31.39 28.94
CA ARG A 27 26.56 32.51 28.60
C ARG A 27 25.86 32.28 27.27
N ILE A 28 24.64 32.77 27.18
CA ILE A 28 23.88 32.90 25.94
C ILE A 28 24.04 34.33 25.48
N VAL A 29 24.33 34.51 24.19
CA VAL A 29 24.46 35.82 23.56
C VAL A 29 23.49 35.85 22.41
N TYR A 30 22.66 36.89 22.38
CA TYR A 30 21.81 37.21 21.25
C TYR A 30 22.12 38.63 20.79
N THR A 31 22.48 38.78 19.51
CA THR A 31 22.89 40.07 18.94
C THR A 31 21.77 40.58 18.05
N GLN A 32 21.29 41.81 18.29
CA GLN A 32 20.21 42.39 17.50
C GLN A 32 20.28 43.92 17.47
N ALA A 33 19.91 44.52 16.34
CA ALA A 33 19.85 45.96 16.14
C ALA A 33 18.42 46.54 16.23
N ASN A 34 17.41 45.72 15.92
CA ASN A 34 16.00 46.15 15.97
C ASN A 34 15.47 46.13 17.42
N GLU A 35 15.06 47.28 17.94
CA GLU A 35 14.58 47.46 19.32
C GLU A 35 13.28 46.69 19.63
N GLU A 36 12.37 46.55 18.65
CA GLU A 36 11.13 45.76 18.81
C GLU A 36 11.46 44.29 19.06
N VAL A 37 12.38 43.72 18.26
CA VAL A 37 12.84 42.34 18.42
C VAL A 37 13.60 42.14 19.73
N ILE A 38 14.39 43.13 20.15
CA ILE A 38 15.06 43.12 21.47
C ILE A 38 14.02 43.08 22.59
N GLY A 39 12.97 43.90 22.51
CA GLY A 39 11.86 43.90 23.47
C GLY A 39 11.13 42.55 23.53
N ILE A 40 10.86 41.94 22.37
CA ILE A 40 10.26 40.60 22.28
C ILE A 40 11.18 39.57 22.97
N TYR A 41 12.48 39.59 22.66
CA TYR A 41 13.43 38.64 23.24
C TYR A 41 13.57 38.77 24.76
N ILE A 42 13.61 40.00 25.29
CA ILE A 42 13.64 40.27 26.74
C ILE A 42 12.35 39.79 27.40
N THR A 43 11.21 39.99 26.76
CA THR A 43 9.91 39.51 27.27
C THR A 43 9.89 37.98 27.33
N LEU A 44 10.38 37.30 26.28
CA LEU A 44 10.53 35.84 26.29
C LEU A 44 11.46 35.34 27.39
N LEU A 45 12.58 36.04 27.65
CA LEU A 45 13.49 35.72 28.75
C LEU A 45 12.79 35.80 30.12
N LYS A 46 11.97 36.83 30.31
CA LYS A 46 11.20 37.03 31.54
C LYS A 46 10.11 35.95 31.69
N ASP A 47 9.31 35.73 30.65
CA ASP A 47 8.12 34.89 30.75
C ASP A 47 8.47 33.39 30.78
N LEU A 48 9.46 32.96 30.01
CA LEU A 48 9.87 31.54 29.97
C LEU A 48 10.79 31.15 31.12
N PHE A 49 11.64 32.08 31.57
CA PHE A 49 12.78 31.76 32.44
C PHE A 49 12.88 32.63 33.70
N GLY A 50 12.00 33.62 33.89
CA GLY A 50 12.05 34.54 35.02
C GLY A 50 13.25 35.49 35.00
N ILE A 51 13.88 35.71 33.83
CA ILE A 51 15.10 36.50 33.70
C ILE A 51 14.75 37.95 33.39
N THR A 52 14.90 38.83 34.37
CA THR A 52 14.60 40.27 34.26
C THR A 52 15.83 41.15 34.06
N GLY A 53 17.04 40.59 34.24
CA GLY A 53 18.30 41.30 34.06
C GLY A 53 19.19 40.62 33.02
N SER A 54 19.39 41.27 31.88
CA SER A 54 20.36 40.88 30.85
C SER A 54 21.39 41.99 30.68
N ALA A 55 22.68 41.65 30.61
CA ALA A 55 23.70 42.64 30.29
C ALA A 55 23.55 43.01 28.81
N ILE A 56 23.24 44.27 28.53
CA ILE A 56 23.13 44.81 27.18
C ILE A 56 24.43 45.55 26.89
N ALA A 57 25.26 44.98 26.02
CA ALA A 57 26.51 45.58 25.58
C ALA A 57 26.38 46.08 24.13
N LYS A 58 27.19 47.07 23.76
CA LYS A 58 27.30 47.48 22.35
C LYS A 58 28.06 46.38 21.59
N SER A 59 27.54 45.99 20.43
CA SER A 59 28.13 44.95 19.58
C SER A 59 28.98 45.57 18.47
N GLY A 60 30.20 45.07 18.30
CA GLY A 60 31.12 45.49 17.25
C GLY A 60 31.59 46.95 17.33
N SER A 61 32.34 47.39 16.31
CA SER A 61 32.90 48.74 16.21
C SER A 61 31.91 49.80 15.67
N SER A 62 30.84 49.38 15.01
CA SER A 62 29.85 50.28 14.40
C SER A 62 28.79 50.78 15.38
N ASN A 63 28.71 50.20 16.60
CA ASN A 63 27.73 50.51 17.65
C ASN A 63 26.25 50.41 17.22
N LYS A 64 25.93 49.74 16.11
CA LYS A 64 24.55 49.65 15.59
C LYS A 64 23.72 48.51 16.20
N ALA A 65 24.36 47.48 16.74
CA ALA A 65 23.68 46.32 17.33
C ALA A 65 23.99 46.21 18.83
N LYS A 66 23.11 45.53 19.55
CA LYS A 66 23.24 45.25 20.99
C LYS A 66 23.40 43.76 21.22
N ASP A 67 24.35 43.39 22.07
CA ASP A 67 24.50 42.04 22.58
C ASP A 67 23.71 41.90 23.88
N ILE A 68 22.71 41.04 23.88
CA ILE A 68 21.95 40.65 25.07
C ILE A 68 22.62 39.42 25.64
N ILE A 69 23.28 39.58 26.79
CA ILE A 69 24.10 38.54 27.40
C ILE A 69 23.42 38.03 28.67
N VAL A 70 23.20 36.72 28.71
CA VAL A 70 22.61 36.01 29.84
C VAL A 70 23.60 35.00 30.40
N HIS A 71 24.06 35.22 31.64
CA HIS A 71 24.98 34.35 32.37
C HIS A 71 24.20 33.37 33.27
N ARG A 72 23.70 32.28 32.67
CA ARG A 72 22.95 31.22 33.38
C ARG A 72 23.31 29.85 32.82
N LYS A 73 24.11 29.09 33.60
CA LYS A 73 24.54 27.73 33.24
C LYS A 73 23.34 26.80 33.03
N GLN A 74 22.36 26.83 33.92
CA GLN A 74 21.17 25.99 33.84
C GLN A 74 20.36 26.25 32.55
N LEU A 75 20.28 27.51 32.09
CA LEU A 75 19.57 27.84 30.85
C LEU A 75 20.32 27.30 29.63
N LYS A 76 21.65 27.42 29.60
CA LYS A 76 22.47 26.83 28.54
C LYS A 76 22.28 25.31 28.48
N GLU A 77 22.39 24.63 29.61
CA GLU A 77 22.24 23.16 29.68
C GLU A 77 20.83 22.73 29.26
N PHE A 78 19.81 23.47 29.65
CA PHE A 78 18.44 23.25 29.20
C PHE A 78 18.30 23.36 27.68
N LEU A 79 18.80 24.44 27.07
CA LEU A 79 18.72 24.62 25.61
C LEU A 79 19.53 23.58 24.84
N ASP A 80 20.68 23.18 25.36
CA ASP A 80 21.51 22.11 24.79
C ASP A 80 20.76 20.76 24.82
N SER A 81 20.05 20.46 25.91
CA SER A 81 19.20 19.27 26.03
C SER A 81 18.04 19.25 25.03
N LEU A 82 17.55 20.43 24.62
CA LEU A 82 16.55 20.57 23.56
C LEU A 82 17.15 20.47 22.15
N GLY A 83 18.48 20.33 22.03
CA GLY A 83 19.18 20.22 20.76
C GLY A 83 19.64 21.55 20.16
N LEU A 84 19.49 22.67 20.88
CA LEU A 84 20.10 23.94 20.50
C LEU A 84 21.56 23.92 20.98
N ARG A 85 22.47 23.38 20.16
CA ARG A 85 23.88 23.17 20.55
C ARG A 85 24.76 24.40 20.31
N SER A 86 25.86 24.50 21.05
CA SER A 86 26.91 25.51 20.89
C SER A 86 27.80 25.21 19.68
N VAL A 87 27.27 25.35 18.46
CA VAL A 87 27.96 25.03 17.20
C VAL A 87 28.12 26.25 16.28
N ARG A 88 29.00 26.16 15.29
CA ARG A 88 29.17 27.19 14.25
C ARG A 88 27.96 27.22 13.31
N ALA A 89 27.77 28.34 12.60
CA ALA A 89 26.64 28.52 11.67
C ALA A 89 26.55 27.41 10.60
N GLN A 90 27.70 26.87 10.16
CA GLN A 90 27.81 25.78 9.18
C GLN A 90 27.34 24.42 9.71
N GLU A 91 27.15 24.30 11.02
CA GLU A 91 26.79 23.05 11.72
C GLU A 91 25.40 23.14 12.38
N LYS A 92 24.77 24.33 12.38
CA LYS A 92 23.43 24.52 12.95
C LYS A 92 22.40 23.67 12.20
N GLU A 93 21.41 23.14 12.91
CA GLU A 93 20.30 22.34 12.40
C GLU A 93 19.00 22.73 13.10
N ILE A 94 17.84 22.37 12.54
CA ILE A 94 16.57 22.48 13.26
C ILE A 94 16.59 21.47 14.42
N PRO A 95 16.49 21.93 15.68
CA PRO A 95 16.54 21.03 16.84
C PRO A 95 15.48 19.93 16.75
N ILE A 96 15.82 18.73 17.21
CA ILE A 96 14.89 17.58 17.13
C ILE A 96 13.61 17.82 17.93
N SER A 97 13.72 18.53 19.06
CA SER A 97 12.59 18.99 19.87
C SER A 97 11.59 19.83 19.07
N ILE A 98 12.08 20.70 18.17
CA ILE A 98 11.24 21.49 17.27
C ILE A 98 10.61 20.61 16.20
N ARG A 99 11.40 19.71 15.57
CA ARG A 99 10.89 18.82 14.51
C ARG A 99 9.81 17.84 14.99
N GLN A 100 9.80 17.51 16.27
CA GLN A 100 8.80 16.65 16.92
C GLN A 100 7.65 17.44 17.57
N SER A 101 7.68 18.77 17.50
CA SER A 101 6.64 19.62 18.09
C SER A 101 5.43 19.79 17.17
N GLY A 102 4.32 20.27 17.73
CA GLY A 102 3.12 20.63 16.97
C GLY A 102 3.34 21.82 16.03
N SER A 103 2.40 21.99 15.10
CA SER A 103 2.43 23.03 14.05
C SER A 103 2.72 24.42 14.58
N GLU A 104 2.07 24.84 15.67
CA GLU A 104 2.22 26.18 16.25
C GLU A 104 3.63 26.47 16.74
N VAL A 105 4.29 25.49 17.36
CA VAL A 105 5.68 25.64 17.84
C VAL A 105 6.63 25.77 16.65
N ILE A 106 6.42 24.97 15.60
CA ILE A 106 7.21 25.00 14.39
C ILE A 106 7.03 26.34 13.66
N LYS A 107 5.79 26.84 13.52
CA LYS A 107 5.48 28.14 12.93
C LYS A 107 6.23 29.26 13.66
N SER A 108 6.16 29.29 14.99
CA SER A 108 6.87 30.30 15.79
C SER A 108 8.40 30.19 15.71
N PHE A 109 8.95 28.97 15.64
CA PHE A 109 10.37 28.78 15.37
C PHE A 109 10.79 29.35 14.01
N ILE A 110 10.01 29.09 12.96
CA ILE A 110 10.26 29.63 11.61
C ILE A 110 10.22 31.16 11.64
N GLN A 111 9.23 31.77 12.30
CA GLN A 111 9.15 33.23 12.45
C GLN A 111 10.42 33.82 13.08
N GLY A 112 10.91 33.21 14.17
CA GLY A 112 12.13 33.65 14.84
C GLY A 112 13.39 33.54 13.96
N LEU A 113 13.52 32.44 13.22
CA LEU A 113 14.65 32.23 12.31
C LEU A 113 14.59 33.20 11.12
N VAL A 114 13.42 33.33 10.51
CA VAL A 114 13.17 34.22 9.36
C VAL A 114 13.38 35.69 9.71
N ARG A 115 13.07 36.12 10.93
CA ARG A 115 13.31 37.50 11.34
C ARG A 115 14.79 37.89 11.15
N ASN A 116 15.70 36.98 11.44
CA ASN A 116 17.13 37.29 11.47
C ASN A 116 17.81 37.00 10.12
N ASP A 117 17.55 35.83 9.53
CA ASP A 117 18.19 35.39 8.28
C ASP A 117 17.31 35.56 7.03
N GLY A 118 16.11 36.11 7.19
CA GLY A 118 15.13 36.33 6.13
C GLY A 118 15.06 37.77 5.64
N HIS A 119 14.71 37.92 4.36
CA HIS A 119 14.55 39.19 3.70
C HIS A 119 13.32 39.17 2.79
N ILE A 120 12.38 40.09 3.03
CA ILE A 120 11.25 40.30 2.13
C ILE A 120 11.72 41.15 0.95
N SER A 121 11.82 40.50 -0.20
CA SER A 121 12.26 41.12 -1.44
C SER A 121 11.04 41.50 -2.29
N PRO A 122 10.96 42.74 -2.79
CA PRO A 122 9.92 43.13 -3.73
C PRO A 122 9.88 42.24 -4.98
N LEU A 123 11.02 41.64 -5.35
CA LEU A 123 11.15 40.82 -6.54
C LEU A 123 10.72 39.37 -6.31
N VAL A 124 11.09 38.81 -5.15
CA VAL A 124 11.04 37.38 -4.90
C VAL A 124 9.88 36.98 -4.00
N GLY A 125 9.49 37.82 -3.04
CA GLY A 125 8.64 37.40 -1.91
C GLY A 125 9.49 37.33 -0.66
N LEU A 126 9.84 36.11 -0.23
CA LEU A 126 10.74 35.86 0.90
C LEU A 126 12.01 35.16 0.43
N GLU A 127 13.17 35.69 0.84
CA GLU A 127 14.47 35.03 0.71
C GLU A 127 15.06 34.74 2.09
N ILE A 128 15.49 33.51 2.35
CA ILE A 128 16.21 33.12 3.57
C ILE A 128 17.62 32.68 3.15
N THR A 129 18.66 33.23 3.78
CA THR A 129 20.05 32.89 3.46
C THR A 129 20.74 32.25 4.67
N LEU A 130 21.18 30.99 4.55
CA LEU A 130 21.80 30.23 5.65
C LEU A 130 23.14 29.63 5.22
N ALA A 131 24.06 29.45 6.18
CA ALA A 131 25.39 28.89 5.91
C ALA A 131 25.39 27.37 5.72
N ASN A 132 24.46 26.65 6.37
CA ASN A 132 24.40 25.19 6.34
C ASN A 132 23.37 24.68 5.32
N GLU A 133 23.81 23.83 4.38
CA GLU A 133 22.93 23.16 3.41
C GLU A 133 21.87 22.28 4.09
N LYS A 134 22.25 21.56 5.13
CA LYS A 134 21.34 20.66 5.84
C LYS A 134 20.22 21.45 6.52
N LEU A 135 20.54 22.55 7.18
CA LEU A 135 19.55 23.42 7.83
C LEU A 135 18.57 24.00 6.82
N ILE A 136 19.05 24.51 5.68
CA ILE A 136 18.17 25.10 4.69
C ILE A 136 17.26 24.07 4.01
N ARG A 137 17.74 22.83 3.84
CA ARG A 137 16.93 21.71 3.33
C ARG A 137 15.91 21.23 4.36
N GLN A 138 16.28 21.19 5.64
CA GLN A 138 15.32 20.94 6.73
C GLN A 138 14.23 22.01 6.75
N MET A 139 14.59 23.28 6.53
CA MET A 139 13.64 24.38 6.40
C MET A 139 12.70 24.18 5.19
N GLN A 140 13.25 23.80 4.03
CA GLN A 140 12.46 23.51 2.83
C GLN A 140 11.42 22.41 3.07
N VAL A 141 11.80 21.29 3.70
CA VAL A 141 10.87 20.20 4.05
C VAL A 141 9.85 20.66 5.10
N THR A 142 10.27 21.45 6.08
CA THR A 142 9.37 21.96 7.12
C THR A 142 8.31 22.90 6.54
N LEU A 143 8.69 23.77 5.59
CA LEU A 143 7.75 24.65 4.87
C LEU A 143 6.77 23.85 4.00
N LEU A 144 7.21 22.74 3.41
CA LEU A 144 6.35 21.88 2.60
C LEU A 144 5.21 21.25 3.43
N ASN A 145 5.44 20.97 4.72
CA ASN A 145 4.39 20.49 5.64
C ASN A 145 3.23 21.51 5.80
N PHE A 146 3.47 22.78 5.50
CA PHE A 146 2.46 23.84 5.50
C PHE A 146 1.96 24.17 4.08
N GLY A 147 2.26 23.32 3.09
CA GLY A 147 1.89 23.53 1.69
C GLY A 147 2.67 24.65 1.00
N ILE A 148 3.82 25.06 1.56
CA ILE A 148 4.63 26.16 1.03
C ILE A 148 5.80 25.59 0.24
N VAL A 149 5.74 25.71 -1.08
CA VAL A 149 6.81 25.26 -1.95
C VAL A 149 7.89 26.34 -2.07
N SER A 150 9.14 25.95 -1.83
CA SER A 150 10.30 26.85 -1.87
C SER A 150 11.41 26.33 -2.77
N SER A 151 12.21 27.25 -3.33
CA SER A 151 13.36 26.93 -4.19
C SER A 151 14.66 27.16 -3.43
N VAL A 152 15.59 26.21 -3.47
CA VAL A 152 16.91 26.31 -2.82
C VAL A 152 18.01 26.42 -3.87
N HIS A 153 18.91 27.40 -3.72
CA HIS A 153 20.02 27.66 -4.63
C HIS A 153 21.29 28.05 -3.87
N PRO A 154 22.49 27.66 -4.33
CA PRO A 154 23.73 28.18 -3.77
C PRO A 154 23.85 29.69 -4.03
N LYS A 155 24.39 30.43 -3.06
CA LYS A 155 24.59 31.89 -3.10
C LYS A 155 26.05 32.21 -2.76
N LYS A 156 26.73 32.91 -3.67
CA LYS A 156 28.07 33.45 -3.43
C LYS A 156 27.94 34.77 -2.65
N VAL A 157 28.65 34.88 -1.53
CA VAL A 157 28.68 36.10 -0.70
C VAL A 157 30.02 36.79 -0.90
N LYS A 158 30.00 38.10 -1.19
CA LYS A 158 31.23 38.90 -1.35
C LYS A 158 32.05 38.88 -0.07
N GLY A 159 33.36 38.63 -0.18
CA GLY A 159 34.30 38.58 0.96
C GLY A 159 34.43 37.20 1.63
N TYR A 160 33.65 36.20 1.21
CA TYR A 160 33.73 34.82 1.71
C TYR A 160 33.85 33.85 0.54
N GLU A 161 34.99 33.86 -0.14
CA GLU A 161 35.21 33.11 -1.40
C GLU A 161 35.13 31.58 -1.23
N GLN A 162 35.28 31.07 0.00
CA GLN A 162 35.29 29.62 0.30
C GLN A 162 34.00 29.06 0.95
N ASN A 163 33.06 29.90 1.40
CA ASN A 163 31.83 29.43 2.05
C ASN A 163 30.61 29.61 1.13
N ALA A 164 30.12 28.51 0.56
CA ALA A 164 28.84 28.49 -0.16
C ALA A 164 27.69 28.66 0.85
N TYR A 165 27.11 29.86 0.90
CA TYR A 165 25.81 30.05 1.53
C TYR A 165 24.73 29.47 0.64
N TRP A 166 23.59 29.17 1.24
CA TRP A 166 22.42 28.67 0.55
C TRP A 166 21.28 29.66 0.70
N ARG A 167 20.54 29.85 -0.38
CA ARG A 167 19.37 30.72 -0.44
C ARG A 167 18.13 29.89 -0.70
N LEU A 168 17.16 29.99 0.19
CA LEU A 168 15.80 29.51 0.02
C LEU A 168 14.93 30.70 -0.39
N ALA A 169 14.09 30.51 -1.39
CA ALA A 169 13.23 31.56 -1.91
C ALA A 169 11.79 31.08 -2.09
N ILE A 170 10.83 31.88 -1.62
CA ILE A 170 9.39 31.63 -1.65
C ILE A 170 8.72 32.75 -2.46
N TYR A 171 7.88 32.37 -3.42
CA TYR A 171 7.36 33.28 -4.46
C TYR A 171 5.84 33.19 -4.58
N GLY A 172 5.22 34.27 -5.07
CA GLY A 172 3.84 34.25 -5.57
C GLY A 172 2.83 33.67 -4.57
N ALA A 173 2.07 32.66 -5.01
CA ALA A 173 1.04 32.02 -4.18
C ALA A 173 1.62 31.39 -2.90
N ASP A 174 2.79 30.75 -2.98
CA ASP A 174 3.46 30.16 -1.80
C ASP A 174 3.87 31.24 -0.77
N PHE A 175 4.20 32.45 -1.23
CA PHE A 175 4.49 33.58 -0.35
C PHE A 175 3.21 34.08 0.34
N ALA A 176 2.07 34.08 -0.35
CA ALA A 176 0.77 34.37 0.24
C ALA A 176 0.37 33.32 1.29
N THR A 177 0.59 32.04 0.98
CA THR A 177 0.40 30.95 1.95
C THR A 177 1.32 31.13 3.15
N TYR A 178 2.60 31.46 2.96
CA TYR A 178 3.52 31.76 4.06
C TYR A 178 3.00 32.91 4.94
N ALA A 179 2.59 34.03 4.33
CA ALA A 179 2.10 35.19 5.06
C ALA A 179 0.85 34.89 5.89
N THR A 180 0.00 33.98 5.40
CA THR A 180 -1.26 33.58 6.05
C THR A 180 -1.04 32.51 7.12
N GLU A 181 -0.29 31.45 6.78
CA GLU A 181 -0.12 30.28 7.64
C GLU A 181 0.93 30.47 8.73
N ILE A 182 2.04 31.14 8.41
CA ILE A 182 3.18 31.33 9.32
C ILE A 182 3.24 32.78 9.77
N GLY A 183 3.16 33.72 8.84
CA GLY A 183 3.23 35.15 9.11
C GLY A 183 4.62 35.67 9.49
N PHE A 184 4.65 36.92 9.94
CA PHE A 184 5.88 37.66 10.24
C PHE A 184 5.85 38.23 11.67
N LEU A 185 7.04 38.37 12.25
CA LEU A 185 7.19 38.71 13.66
C LEU A 185 6.89 40.19 13.92
N THR A 186 7.43 41.10 13.10
CA THR A 186 7.29 42.55 13.31
C THR A 186 6.25 43.18 12.39
N ASN A 187 5.76 44.37 12.78
CA ASN A 187 4.82 45.13 11.95
C ASN A 187 5.46 45.59 10.63
N GLU A 188 6.74 45.99 10.66
CA GLU A 188 7.49 46.40 9.45
C GLU A 188 7.53 45.28 8.39
N GLU A 189 7.69 44.02 8.82
CA GLU A 189 7.70 42.87 7.90
C GLU A 189 6.31 42.61 7.33
N ARG A 190 5.25 42.78 8.13
CA ARG A 190 3.87 42.63 7.68
C ARG A 190 3.52 43.67 6.62
N GLU A 191 3.85 44.93 6.85
CA GLU A 191 3.64 46.02 5.88
C GLU A 191 4.39 45.75 4.56
N LYS A 192 5.66 45.31 4.65
CA LYS A 192 6.43 44.92 3.45
C LYS A 192 5.78 43.74 2.73
N ALA A 193 5.30 42.73 3.46
CA ALA A 193 4.62 41.59 2.87
C ALA A 193 3.34 42.00 2.15
N GLU A 194 2.51 42.86 2.75
CA GLU A 194 1.30 43.41 2.14
C GLU A 194 1.61 44.13 0.82
N HIS A 195 2.65 44.96 0.79
CA HIS A 195 3.09 45.62 -0.44
C HIS A 195 3.53 44.64 -1.54
N VAL A 196 4.13 43.50 -1.16
CA VAL A 196 4.50 42.45 -2.13
C VAL A 196 3.27 41.69 -2.61
N LEU A 197 2.34 41.34 -1.71
CA LEU A 197 1.11 40.60 -2.02
C LEU A 197 0.16 41.41 -2.90
N ALA A 198 0.13 42.73 -2.76
CA ALA A 198 -0.66 43.62 -3.62
C ALA A 198 -0.22 43.59 -5.10
N ARG A 199 1.00 43.11 -5.40
CA ARG A 199 1.54 43.06 -6.76
C ARG A 199 1.25 41.70 -7.41
N LYS A 200 0.40 41.66 -8.45
CA LYS A 200 0.24 40.48 -9.29
C LYS A 200 1.55 40.16 -10.03
N ARG A 201 2.16 39.01 -9.72
CA ARG A 201 3.40 38.53 -10.36
C ARG A 201 3.21 37.12 -10.88
N ASN A 202 3.43 36.94 -12.18
CA ASN A 202 3.52 35.61 -12.78
C ASN A 202 4.95 35.08 -12.61
N THR A 203 5.12 34.10 -11.74
CA THR A 203 6.44 33.58 -11.35
C THR A 203 7.00 32.57 -12.35
N ASN A 204 6.24 32.16 -13.38
CA ASN A 204 6.57 31.03 -14.26
C ASN A 204 7.01 29.78 -13.46
N LYS A 205 6.47 29.60 -12.25
CA LYS A 205 6.66 28.43 -11.39
C LYS A 205 5.36 27.65 -11.33
N ASN A 206 5.45 26.38 -10.93
CA ASN A 206 4.33 25.44 -10.92
C ASN A 206 3.70 25.26 -12.32
N ILE A 207 4.54 24.86 -13.26
CA ILE A 207 4.19 24.68 -14.67
C ILE A 207 3.69 23.25 -14.88
N ILE A 208 2.55 23.11 -15.56
CA ILE A 208 1.84 21.84 -15.76
C ILE A 208 2.39 21.16 -17.03
N PRO A 209 3.12 20.03 -16.90
CA PRO A 209 3.75 19.38 -18.03
C PRO A 209 2.71 18.70 -18.93
N THR A 210 3.09 18.42 -20.18
CA THR A 210 2.36 17.52 -21.10
C THR A 210 0.91 17.89 -21.43
N LEU A 211 0.53 19.16 -21.26
CA LEU A 211 -0.86 19.59 -21.52
C LEU A 211 -1.17 19.83 -23.01
N ALA A 212 -0.13 19.99 -23.84
CA ALA A 212 -0.27 20.34 -25.26
C ALA A 212 -1.22 19.43 -26.07
N PRO A 213 -1.22 18.08 -25.92
CA PRO A 213 -2.14 17.22 -26.66
C PRO A 213 -3.62 17.47 -26.31
N ILE A 214 -3.91 17.71 -25.02
CA ILE A 214 -5.27 18.00 -24.54
C ILE A 214 -5.72 19.36 -25.06
N LEU A 215 -4.85 20.37 -24.94
CA LEU A 215 -5.13 21.72 -25.43
C LEU A 215 -5.33 21.76 -26.95
N LYS A 216 -4.54 20.99 -27.71
CA LYS A 216 -4.69 20.89 -29.17
C LYS A 216 -6.04 20.30 -29.57
N LYS A 217 -6.51 19.27 -28.85
CA LYS A 217 -7.85 18.70 -29.07
C LYS A 217 -8.96 19.69 -28.75
N LEU A 218 -8.88 20.37 -27.60
CA LEU A 218 -9.83 21.44 -27.25
C LEU A 218 -9.84 22.56 -28.28
N SER A 219 -8.67 22.99 -28.74
CA SER A 219 -8.57 23.99 -29.80
C SER A 219 -9.23 23.52 -31.10
N LEU A 220 -9.14 22.24 -31.45
CA LEU A 220 -9.78 21.71 -32.65
C LEU A 220 -11.30 21.66 -32.48
N MET A 221 -11.77 21.10 -31.36
CA MET A 221 -13.20 21.03 -31.03
C MET A 221 -13.85 22.42 -30.99
N TYR A 222 -13.17 23.37 -30.37
CA TYR A 222 -13.63 24.75 -30.28
C TYR A 222 -13.71 25.39 -31.68
N ARG A 223 -12.69 25.20 -32.51
CA ARG A 223 -12.73 25.70 -33.91
C ARG A 223 -13.86 25.06 -34.70
N THR A 224 -14.09 23.76 -34.56
CA THR A 224 -15.16 23.07 -35.30
C THR A 224 -16.55 23.51 -34.83
N ALA A 225 -16.76 23.61 -33.51
CA ALA A 225 -18.04 23.99 -32.93
C ALA A 225 -18.38 25.49 -33.14
N PHE A 226 -17.36 26.34 -33.22
CA PHE A 226 -17.52 27.80 -33.28
C PHE A 226 -16.91 28.45 -34.55
N ALA A 227 -16.69 27.65 -35.61
CA ALA A 227 -16.00 28.03 -36.86
C ALA A 227 -16.52 29.30 -37.56
N ARG A 228 -17.81 29.60 -37.42
CA ARG A 228 -18.44 30.80 -38.04
C ARG A 228 -18.03 32.11 -37.37
N LEU A 229 -17.54 32.07 -36.13
CA LEU A 229 -17.13 33.26 -35.38
C LEU A 229 -15.65 33.63 -35.60
N THR A 230 -14.83 32.75 -36.20
CA THR A 230 -13.39 32.95 -36.32
C THR A 230 -12.95 33.77 -37.54
N ASN A 231 -13.83 34.04 -38.51
CA ASN A 231 -13.49 34.79 -39.72
C ASN A 231 -13.54 36.33 -39.56
N ALA A 232 -13.96 36.84 -38.40
CA ALA A 232 -13.91 38.27 -38.09
C ALA A 232 -13.29 38.53 -36.70
N GLY A 233 -12.04 38.08 -36.50
CA GLY A 233 -11.10 38.67 -35.53
C GLY A 233 -11.39 38.60 -34.02
N TRP A 234 -12.51 38.03 -33.57
CA TRP A 234 -13.01 38.24 -32.19
C TRP A 234 -14.01 37.16 -31.70
N GLN A 235 -14.19 36.94 -30.37
CA GLN A 235 -15.29 36.11 -29.80
C GLN A 235 -15.62 36.23 -28.29
N TYR A 236 -16.91 36.29 -27.90
CA TYR A 236 -17.50 36.68 -26.59
C TYR A 236 -17.25 35.79 -25.31
N GLN A 237 -17.13 36.39 -24.09
CA GLN A 237 -16.96 35.85 -22.72
C GLN A 237 -17.45 36.81 -21.59
N ALA A 238 -18.20 36.30 -20.60
CA ALA A 238 -19.05 37.06 -19.67
C ALA A 238 -20.09 37.92 -20.41
N ASP A 239 -20.58 37.39 -21.53
CA ASP A 239 -21.22 38.13 -22.62
C ASP A 239 -20.33 39.23 -23.25
N ALA A 240 -18.98 39.11 -23.26
CA ALA A 240 -18.02 40.08 -23.88
C ALA A 240 -16.94 39.56 -24.89
N LEU A 241 -16.88 40.08 -26.12
CA LEU A 241 -16.03 39.66 -27.27
C LEU A 241 -14.50 39.65 -26.97
N VAL A 242 -13.87 38.48 -26.90
CA VAL A 242 -12.45 38.21 -26.58
C VAL A 242 -11.53 38.15 -27.82
N PRO A 243 -10.30 38.70 -27.76
CA PRO A 243 -9.56 39.03 -28.98
C PRO A 243 -8.30 38.18 -29.21
N LYS A 244 -7.78 38.26 -30.44
CA LYS A 244 -6.71 37.48 -31.11
C LYS A 244 -5.37 37.29 -30.36
N TYR A 245 -5.14 37.92 -29.21
CA TYR A 245 -3.91 37.82 -28.42
C TYR A 245 -3.95 36.74 -27.33
N ALA A 246 -5.14 36.30 -26.89
CA ALA A 246 -5.26 35.06 -26.12
C ALA A 246 -4.68 33.87 -26.90
N PHE A 247 -4.76 33.93 -28.23
CA PHE A 247 -4.18 32.97 -29.15
C PHE A 247 -2.65 32.90 -29.13
N ARG A 248 -1.88 33.95 -28.83
CA ARG A 248 -0.41 33.86 -29.00
C ARG A 248 0.21 32.91 -27.97
N SER A 249 -0.12 33.11 -26.69
CA SER A 249 0.31 32.21 -25.61
C SER A 249 -0.36 30.84 -25.74
N LEU A 250 -1.65 30.80 -26.10
CA LEU A 250 -2.38 29.55 -26.31
C LEU A 250 -1.83 28.74 -27.48
N CYS A 251 -1.40 29.37 -28.57
CA CYS A 251 -0.69 28.73 -29.68
C CYS A 251 0.64 28.15 -29.21
N SER A 252 1.40 28.87 -28.38
CA SER A 252 2.63 28.32 -27.80
C SER A 252 2.37 27.11 -26.89
N TYR A 253 1.27 27.12 -26.12
CA TYR A 253 0.85 25.97 -25.32
C TYR A 253 0.36 24.79 -26.18
N ASN A 254 -0.47 25.06 -27.19
CA ASN A 254 -0.99 24.06 -28.15
C ASN A 254 0.12 23.41 -28.97
N ALA A 255 1.15 24.18 -29.34
CA ALA A 255 2.31 23.71 -30.06
C ALA A 255 3.32 22.98 -29.14
N GLY A 256 3.11 22.98 -27.82
CA GLY A 256 4.02 22.37 -26.85
C GLY A 256 5.36 23.11 -26.69
N VAL A 257 5.48 24.31 -27.24
CA VAL A 257 6.68 25.16 -27.11
C VAL A 257 6.88 25.58 -25.65
N ARG A 258 5.78 25.74 -24.92
CA ARG A 258 5.77 26.07 -23.50
C ARG A 258 4.64 25.33 -22.81
N ASN A 259 4.78 25.12 -21.51
CA ASN A 259 3.74 24.56 -20.65
C ASN A 259 3.05 25.68 -19.83
N PRO A 260 1.72 25.60 -19.59
CA PRO A 260 0.98 26.60 -18.82
C PRO A 260 1.22 26.47 -17.31
N SER A 261 1.19 27.59 -16.58
CA SER A 261 1.04 27.58 -15.11
C SER A 261 -0.43 27.38 -14.73
N TYR A 262 -0.74 27.12 -13.47
CA TYR A 262 -2.13 27.06 -12.97
C TYR A 262 -2.92 28.35 -13.24
N GLU A 263 -2.30 29.53 -13.09
CA GLU A 263 -2.94 30.81 -13.44
C GLU A 263 -3.19 30.95 -14.96
N ALA A 264 -2.32 30.38 -15.80
CA ALA A 264 -2.58 30.30 -17.23
C ALA A 264 -3.69 29.29 -17.52
N LEU A 265 -3.71 28.16 -16.79
CA LEU A 265 -4.73 27.13 -16.92
C LEU A 265 -6.12 27.63 -16.55
N GLU A 266 -6.22 28.50 -15.53
CA GLU A 266 -7.47 29.19 -15.18
C GLU A 266 -8.03 29.94 -16.39
N ARG A 267 -7.22 30.83 -16.98
CA ARG A 267 -7.61 31.62 -18.17
C ARG A 267 -7.96 30.74 -19.37
N ILE A 268 -7.22 29.65 -19.57
CA ILE A 268 -7.49 28.65 -20.61
C ILE A 268 -8.83 27.94 -20.35
N SER A 269 -9.12 27.61 -19.10
CA SER A 269 -10.36 26.94 -18.69
C SER A 269 -11.55 27.86 -18.87
N THR A 270 -11.43 29.14 -18.52
CA THR A 270 -12.48 30.14 -18.81
C THR A 270 -12.70 30.22 -20.33
N PHE A 271 -11.62 30.28 -21.13
CA PHE A 271 -11.73 30.38 -22.59
C PHE A 271 -12.47 29.18 -23.22
N TYR A 272 -12.19 27.97 -22.75
CA TYR A 272 -12.85 26.75 -23.24
C TYR A 272 -14.13 26.38 -22.48
N GLU A 273 -14.67 27.24 -21.62
CA GLU A 273 -15.90 27.01 -20.87
C GLU A 273 -17.10 26.55 -21.73
N PRO A 274 -17.31 27.05 -22.97
CA PRO A 274 -18.36 26.53 -23.84
C PRO A 274 -18.24 25.03 -24.16
N LEU A 275 -17.08 24.42 -23.95
CA LEU A 275 -16.84 22.98 -24.11
C LEU A 275 -16.86 22.23 -22.76
N ALA A 276 -17.49 22.76 -21.72
CA ALA A 276 -17.51 22.16 -20.38
C ALA A 276 -17.97 20.69 -20.36
N GLY A 277 -18.86 20.28 -21.28
CA GLY A 277 -19.32 18.89 -21.41
C GLY A 277 -18.30 17.93 -22.04
N SER A 278 -17.18 18.41 -22.58
CA SER A 278 -16.16 17.57 -23.22
C SER A 278 -15.25 16.88 -22.22
N VAL A 279 -14.81 15.66 -22.54
CA VAL A 279 -13.85 14.89 -21.74
C VAL A 279 -12.53 15.65 -21.60
N GLU A 280 -12.08 16.31 -22.65
CA GLU A 280 -10.85 17.11 -22.64
C GLU A 280 -10.94 18.32 -21.70
N TYR A 281 -12.09 19.01 -21.65
CA TYR A 281 -12.30 20.10 -20.70
C TYR A 281 -12.28 19.58 -19.26
N GLN A 282 -12.99 18.48 -19.01
CA GLN A 282 -13.04 17.86 -17.68
C GLN A 282 -11.66 17.43 -17.19
N LYS A 283 -10.78 16.95 -18.08
CA LYS A 283 -9.38 16.65 -17.73
C LYS A 283 -8.63 17.90 -17.26
N ILE A 284 -8.79 19.02 -17.95
CA ILE A 284 -8.17 20.30 -17.53
C ILE A 284 -8.77 20.79 -16.21
N ALA A 285 -10.09 20.72 -16.07
CA ALA A 285 -10.78 21.12 -14.86
C ALA A 285 -10.35 20.28 -13.64
N ASN A 286 -10.15 18.96 -13.82
CA ASN A 286 -9.63 18.08 -12.79
C ASN A 286 -8.19 18.42 -12.42
N ILE A 287 -7.28 18.56 -13.40
CA ILE A 287 -5.89 18.97 -13.15
C ILE A 287 -5.84 20.28 -12.36
N ARG A 288 -6.70 21.24 -12.73
CA ARG A 288 -6.86 22.53 -12.04
C ARG A 288 -7.34 22.37 -10.60
N LYS A 289 -8.36 21.54 -10.40
CA LYS A 289 -8.94 21.25 -9.08
C LYS A 289 -7.94 20.58 -8.16
N ASP A 290 -7.20 19.61 -8.68
CA ASP A 290 -6.24 18.81 -7.89
C ASP A 290 -4.99 19.62 -7.52
N ASN A 291 -4.66 20.65 -8.32
CA ASN A 291 -3.61 21.64 -8.04
C ASN A 291 -2.24 21.03 -7.66
N PHE A 292 -1.87 19.92 -8.30
CA PHE A 292 -0.61 19.23 -8.07
C PHE A 292 0.61 20.12 -8.29
N TYR A 293 1.62 19.94 -7.43
CA TYR A 293 2.93 20.53 -7.65
C TYR A 293 3.77 19.66 -8.59
N TRP A 294 4.17 20.21 -9.73
CA TRP A 294 4.97 19.48 -10.72
C TRP A 294 6.46 19.83 -10.61
N ALA A 295 7.28 18.85 -10.22
CA ALA A 295 8.73 18.96 -10.18
C ALA A 295 9.38 18.06 -11.24
N ARG A 296 10.34 18.61 -11.99
CA ARG A 296 11.15 17.80 -12.91
C ARG A 296 12.19 17.03 -12.11
N VAL A 297 12.28 15.71 -12.32
CA VAL A 297 13.39 14.90 -11.82
C VAL A 297 14.69 15.41 -12.44
N ALA A 298 15.55 16.01 -11.61
CA ALA A 298 16.79 16.64 -12.07
C ALA A 298 17.89 15.61 -12.38
N LYS A 299 17.98 14.56 -11.55
CA LYS A 299 18.97 13.49 -11.68
C LYS A 299 18.45 12.24 -10.98
N ILE A 300 18.78 11.07 -11.52
CA ILE A 300 18.55 9.77 -10.89
C ILE A 300 19.92 9.14 -10.70
N GLU A 301 20.28 8.81 -9.47
CA GLU A 301 21.55 8.18 -9.11
C GLU A 301 21.30 6.87 -8.39
N LYS A 302 22.07 5.83 -8.73
CA LYS A 302 22.04 4.57 -7.98
C LYS A 302 22.84 4.75 -6.69
N THR A 303 22.24 4.39 -5.56
CA THR A 303 22.87 4.41 -4.23
C THR A 303 22.59 3.12 -3.48
N ARG A 304 23.36 2.85 -2.42
CA ARG A 304 23.13 1.75 -1.47
C ARG A 304 22.93 2.36 -0.08
N GLY A 305 21.84 2.03 0.58
CA GLY A 305 21.51 2.50 1.91
C GLY A 305 20.43 1.65 2.55
N VAL A 306 20.27 1.77 3.87
CA VAL A 306 19.17 1.12 4.60
C VAL A 306 17.88 1.87 4.24
N GLY A 307 16.95 1.17 3.60
CA GLY A 307 15.60 1.67 3.34
C GLY A 307 14.71 1.42 4.55
N TYR A 308 13.86 2.38 4.87
CA TYR A 308 12.80 2.23 5.85
C TYR A 308 11.47 2.33 5.11
N ASP A 309 10.58 1.39 5.38
CA ASP A 309 9.20 1.44 4.91
C ASP A 309 8.27 1.52 6.11
N PHE A 310 7.18 2.27 5.96
CA PHE A 310 6.22 2.53 7.03
C PHE A 310 4.84 2.07 6.60
N GLU A 311 4.21 1.25 7.45
CA GLU A 311 2.81 0.93 7.31
C GLU A 311 1.98 1.95 8.11
N VAL A 312 1.19 2.75 7.40
CA VAL A 312 0.26 3.71 8.01
C VAL A 312 -1.14 3.11 7.97
N PRO A 313 -1.77 2.79 9.11
CA PRO A 313 -3.09 2.20 9.15
C PRO A 313 -4.12 3.04 8.37
N GLY A 314 -4.90 2.36 7.53
CA GLY A 314 -5.96 2.96 6.72
C GLY A 314 -5.48 3.51 5.38
N SER A 315 -4.47 4.38 5.36
CA SER A 315 -4.01 4.99 4.09
C SER A 315 -2.93 4.18 3.38
N HIS A 316 -2.13 3.39 4.10
CA HIS A 316 -0.91 2.72 3.59
C HIS A 316 -0.02 3.69 2.81
N SER A 317 -0.04 4.94 3.25
CA SER A 317 0.58 6.06 2.57
C SER A 317 1.22 6.98 3.58
N PHE A 318 2.46 7.36 3.32
CA PHE A 318 3.20 8.30 4.15
C PHE A 318 3.93 9.32 3.28
N VAL A 319 4.21 10.47 3.89
CA VAL A 319 5.07 11.50 3.30
C VAL A 319 6.48 11.33 3.86
N GLY A 320 7.43 10.99 2.99
CA GLY A 320 8.85 10.87 3.32
C GLY A 320 9.68 11.84 2.48
N ASN A 321 10.45 12.73 3.12
CA ASN A 321 11.30 13.72 2.41
C ASN A 321 10.54 14.54 1.33
N GLY A 322 9.25 14.80 1.54
CA GLY A 322 8.40 15.52 0.59
C GLY A 322 7.80 14.68 -0.55
N PHE A 323 7.89 13.36 -0.49
CA PHE A 323 7.26 12.42 -1.43
C PHE A 323 6.14 11.63 -0.77
N VAL A 324 5.02 11.44 -1.47
CA VAL A 324 3.94 10.53 -1.06
C VAL A 324 4.24 9.12 -1.58
N ASN A 325 4.17 8.11 -0.71
CA ASN A 325 4.33 6.69 -1.05
C ASN A 325 2.98 5.94 -0.92
N HIS A 326 2.66 4.94 -1.77
CA HIS A 326 1.37 4.22 -1.81
C HIS A 326 1.57 2.73 -2.14
N ASN A 327 0.92 1.80 -1.41
CA ASN A 327 1.29 0.36 -1.48
C ASN A 327 0.36 -0.66 -2.19
N SER A 328 -0.95 -0.48 -2.48
CA SER A 328 -1.73 -1.53 -3.20
C SER A 328 -3.05 -1.08 -3.87
N VAL A 329 -3.03 -0.82 -5.18
CA VAL A 329 -4.25 -0.39 -5.94
C VAL A 329 -4.67 -1.37 -7.05
N ALA A 330 -3.73 -2.15 -7.59
CA ALA A 330 -3.98 -2.94 -8.80
C ALA A 330 -4.95 -4.12 -8.59
N ILE A 331 -4.88 -4.81 -7.44
CA ILE A 331 -5.73 -5.97 -7.14
C ILE A 331 -7.20 -5.59 -7.02
N HIS A 332 -7.49 -4.42 -6.43
CA HIS A 332 -8.84 -3.87 -6.34
C HIS A 332 -9.44 -3.55 -7.70
N ALA A 333 -8.65 -3.02 -8.64
CA ALA A 333 -9.11 -2.76 -10.00
C ALA A 333 -9.52 -4.06 -10.71
N LEU A 334 -8.75 -5.14 -10.54
CA LEU A 334 -9.07 -6.46 -11.07
C LEU A 334 -10.37 -7.02 -10.48
N ILE A 335 -10.47 -7.08 -9.14
CA ILE A 335 -11.64 -7.61 -8.43
C ILE A 335 -12.89 -6.81 -8.81
N THR A 336 -12.81 -5.48 -8.78
CA THR A 336 -13.94 -4.61 -9.12
C THR A 336 -14.39 -4.82 -10.57
N SER A 337 -13.45 -4.97 -11.51
CA SER A 337 -13.77 -5.26 -12.90
C SER A 337 -14.54 -6.57 -13.08
N LEU A 338 -14.26 -7.58 -12.26
CA LEU A 338 -15.00 -8.84 -12.24
C LEU A 338 -16.40 -8.68 -11.62
N LEU A 339 -16.50 -7.99 -10.49
CA LEU A 339 -17.77 -7.74 -9.80
C LEU A 339 -18.76 -6.93 -10.64
N TYR A 340 -18.28 -6.00 -11.48
CA TYR A 340 -19.13 -5.22 -12.39
C TYR A 340 -19.76 -6.05 -13.52
N ARG A 341 -19.21 -7.21 -13.83
CA ARG A 341 -19.61 -8.03 -14.99
C ARG A 341 -20.32 -9.33 -14.62
N ASN A 342 -20.17 -9.79 -13.37
CA ASN A 342 -20.59 -11.12 -12.98
C ASN A 342 -21.42 -11.09 -11.69
N GLY A 343 -22.60 -11.71 -11.75
CA GLY A 343 -23.41 -11.97 -10.55
C GLY A 343 -22.83 -13.10 -9.69
N PRO A 344 -23.27 -13.24 -8.44
CA PRO A 344 -22.75 -14.25 -7.51
C PRO A 344 -23.03 -15.69 -7.94
N ASN A 345 -24.04 -15.92 -8.79
CA ASN A 345 -24.33 -17.24 -9.37
C ASN A 345 -23.39 -17.62 -10.53
N GLN A 346 -22.65 -16.66 -11.08
CA GLN A 346 -21.71 -16.87 -12.19
C GLN A 346 -20.25 -16.84 -11.70
N LEU A 347 -19.97 -16.06 -10.66
CA LEU A 347 -18.63 -15.87 -10.12
C LEU A 347 -18.62 -15.93 -8.60
N ARG A 348 -17.69 -16.72 -8.08
CA ARG A 348 -17.41 -16.89 -6.66
C ARG A 348 -15.96 -16.57 -6.35
N PHE A 349 -15.70 -16.11 -5.12
CA PHE A 349 -14.37 -15.79 -4.63
C PHE A 349 -14.01 -16.60 -3.39
N ILE A 350 -12.75 -17.00 -3.31
CA ILE A 350 -12.06 -17.29 -2.04
C ILE A 350 -10.99 -16.21 -1.92
N MET A 351 -11.08 -15.37 -0.88
CA MET A 351 -10.13 -14.29 -0.66
C MET A 351 -9.29 -14.59 0.57
N ILE A 352 -7.96 -14.52 0.41
CA ILE A 352 -6.97 -14.79 1.44
C ILE A 352 -6.16 -13.52 1.67
N ASP A 353 -6.26 -12.99 2.89
CA ASP A 353 -5.62 -11.75 3.33
C ASP A 353 -5.02 -11.98 4.72
N PRO A 354 -3.77 -12.49 4.80
CA PRO A 354 -3.12 -12.77 6.08
C PRO A 354 -2.87 -11.50 6.90
N LYS A 355 -2.80 -10.32 6.25
CA LYS A 355 -2.52 -9.04 6.91
C LYS A 355 -3.78 -8.33 7.41
N ARG A 356 -4.96 -8.74 6.94
CA ARG A 356 -6.29 -8.18 7.29
C ARG A 356 -6.49 -6.74 6.82
N VAL A 357 -5.82 -6.34 5.74
CA VAL A 357 -5.75 -4.95 5.31
C VAL A 357 -6.55 -4.73 4.03
N GLU A 358 -6.23 -5.48 2.98
CA GLU A 358 -6.68 -5.18 1.62
C GLU A 358 -8.03 -5.84 1.32
N LEU A 359 -8.12 -7.16 1.43
CA LEU A 359 -9.29 -7.91 0.94
C LEU A 359 -10.43 -7.99 1.96
N THR A 360 -10.15 -7.70 3.24
CA THR A 360 -11.20 -7.67 4.29
C THR A 360 -12.34 -6.70 3.98
N ALA A 361 -12.10 -5.67 3.17
CA ALA A 361 -13.11 -4.73 2.69
C ALA A 361 -14.27 -5.43 1.93
N TYR A 362 -14.02 -6.60 1.33
CA TYR A 362 -15.02 -7.36 0.57
C TYR A 362 -15.88 -8.29 1.44
N ASN A 363 -15.61 -8.43 2.74
CA ASN A 363 -16.38 -9.32 3.62
C ASN A 363 -17.88 -9.05 3.55
N GLY A 364 -18.67 -10.11 3.40
CA GLY A 364 -20.14 -10.05 3.35
C GLY A 364 -20.73 -9.78 1.96
N ILE A 365 -19.93 -9.68 0.89
CA ILE A 365 -20.49 -9.81 -0.46
C ILE A 365 -20.94 -11.26 -0.69
N PRO A 366 -22.06 -11.49 -1.40
CA PRO A 366 -22.56 -12.83 -1.68
C PRO A 366 -21.63 -13.63 -2.60
N HIS A 367 -20.72 -12.98 -3.35
CA HIS A 367 -19.74 -13.69 -4.17
C HIS A 367 -18.73 -14.50 -3.35
N LEU A 368 -18.55 -14.22 -2.06
CA LEU A 368 -17.61 -14.96 -1.21
C LEU A 368 -18.14 -16.35 -0.85
N LEU A 369 -17.34 -17.40 -1.10
CA LEU A 369 -17.63 -18.76 -0.64
C LEU A 369 -17.38 -18.93 0.86
N THR A 370 -16.50 -18.12 1.42
CA THR A 370 -16.13 -18.09 2.83
C THR A 370 -15.83 -16.64 3.20
N PRO A 371 -16.02 -16.23 4.46
CA PRO A 371 -15.39 -15.02 4.97
C PRO A 371 -13.90 -14.98 4.60
N VAL A 372 -13.37 -13.77 4.41
CA VAL A 372 -11.97 -13.55 4.02
C VAL A 372 -11.07 -14.30 4.99
N ILE A 373 -10.23 -15.19 4.44
CA ILE A 373 -9.37 -16.07 5.22
C ILE A 373 -8.14 -15.27 5.66
N THR A 374 -7.87 -15.28 6.96
CA THR A 374 -6.71 -14.59 7.56
C THR A 374 -5.70 -15.56 8.18
N ASP A 375 -6.11 -16.81 8.40
CA ASP A 375 -5.29 -17.84 9.04
C ASP A 375 -4.56 -18.70 7.98
N PRO A 376 -3.23 -18.86 8.07
CA PRO A 376 -2.47 -19.64 7.09
C PRO A 376 -2.88 -21.10 6.98
N LYS A 377 -3.34 -21.73 8.08
CA LYS A 377 -3.77 -23.13 8.05
C LYS A 377 -5.11 -23.27 7.34
N LYS A 378 -6.06 -22.36 7.58
CA LYS A 378 -7.32 -22.24 6.83
C LYS A 378 -7.08 -21.98 5.34
N THR A 379 -6.04 -21.22 4.99
CA THR A 379 -5.63 -21.04 3.59
C THR A 379 -5.33 -22.38 2.93
N ILE A 380 -4.51 -23.23 3.56
CA ILE A 380 -4.21 -24.57 3.03
C ILE A 380 -5.49 -25.40 2.88
N PHE A 381 -6.39 -25.38 3.87
CA PHE A 381 -7.66 -26.10 3.78
C PHE A 381 -8.54 -25.61 2.62
N SER A 382 -8.61 -24.30 2.38
CA SER A 382 -9.39 -23.75 1.26
C SER A 382 -8.85 -24.18 -0.10
N LEU A 383 -7.52 -24.29 -0.25
CA LEU A 383 -6.89 -24.75 -1.49
C LEU A 383 -7.10 -26.26 -1.69
N LYS A 384 -7.04 -27.06 -0.62
CA LYS A 384 -7.37 -28.49 -0.68
C LYS A 384 -8.83 -28.71 -1.09
N TRP A 385 -9.75 -27.92 -0.54
CA TRP A 385 -11.16 -27.94 -0.94
C TRP A 385 -11.31 -27.56 -2.41
N ALA A 386 -10.64 -26.51 -2.88
CA ALA A 386 -10.71 -26.10 -4.29
C ALA A 386 -10.22 -27.20 -5.25
N ALA A 387 -9.20 -27.95 -4.85
CA ALA A 387 -8.71 -29.07 -5.65
C ALA A 387 -9.66 -30.29 -5.65
N LYS A 388 -10.46 -30.49 -4.60
CA LYS A 388 -11.53 -31.49 -4.60
C LYS A 388 -12.75 -31.04 -5.38
N GLU A 389 -13.10 -29.76 -5.30
CA GLU A 389 -14.13 -29.16 -6.16
C GLU A 389 -13.73 -29.24 -7.64
N MET A 390 -12.44 -29.10 -7.95
CA MET A 390 -11.91 -29.34 -9.30
C MET A 390 -12.18 -30.78 -9.77
N GLU A 391 -11.91 -31.79 -8.94
CA GLU A 391 -12.19 -33.20 -9.27
C GLU A 391 -13.69 -33.48 -9.44
N ARG A 392 -14.52 -32.96 -8.51
CA ARG A 392 -15.98 -33.08 -8.61
C ARG A 392 -16.50 -32.51 -9.91
N ARG A 393 -16.01 -31.34 -10.33
CA ARG A 393 -16.38 -30.72 -11.60
C ARG A 393 -15.91 -31.54 -12.78
N TYR A 394 -14.72 -32.11 -12.75
CA TYR A 394 -14.26 -33.02 -13.81
C TYR A 394 -15.20 -34.21 -13.99
N ASN A 395 -15.62 -34.85 -12.89
CA ASN A 395 -16.58 -35.97 -12.94
C ASN A 395 -17.92 -35.54 -13.56
N ILE A 396 -18.41 -34.34 -13.25
CA ILE A 396 -19.63 -33.79 -13.86
C ILE A 396 -19.43 -33.55 -15.36
N LEU A 397 -18.32 -32.91 -15.74
CA LEU A 397 -18.02 -32.63 -17.16
C LEU A 397 -17.90 -33.93 -17.96
N GLU A 398 -17.28 -34.96 -17.39
CA GLU A 398 -17.14 -36.27 -18.01
C GLU A 398 -18.48 -36.99 -18.18
N ALA A 399 -19.31 -37.01 -17.12
CA ALA A 399 -20.65 -37.60 -17.14
C ALA A 399 -21.56 -36.93 -18.18
N GLU A 400 -21.43 -35.62 -18.36
CA GLU A 400 -22.20 -34.83 -19.34
C GLU A 400 -21.51 -34.74 -20.71
N HIS A 401 -20.36 -35.42 -20.89
CA HIS A 401 -19.60 -35.47 -22.14
C HIS A 401 -19.19 -34.09 -22.71
N VAL A 402 -18.86 -33.15 -21.83
CA VAL A 402 -18.44 -31.79 -22.17
C VAL A 402 -16.98 -31.55 -21.78
N ARG A 403 -16.28 -30.70 -22.54
CA ARG A 403 -14.82 -30.51 -22.39
C ARG A 403 -14.44 -29.48 -21.34
N ASP A 404 -15.30 -28.49 -21.11
CA ASP A 404 -15.03 -27.37 -20.21
C ASP A 404 -16.34 -26.79 -19.65
N ILE A 405 -16.20 -25.98 -18.60
CA ILE A 405 -17.31 -25.36 -17.89
C ILE A 405 -18.14 -24.43 -18.78
N GLY A 406 -17.52 -23.76 -19.76
CA GLY A 406 -18.23 -22.89 -20.69
C GLY A 406 -19.17 -23.69 -21.59
N SER A 407 -18.69 -24.83 -22.09
CA SER A 407 -19.47 -25.79 -22.87
C SER A 407 -20.60 -26.36 -22.02
N TYR A 408 -20.31 -26.79 -20.78
CA TYR A 408 -21.33 -27.24 -19.82
C TYR A 408 -22.44 -26.21 -19.61
N HIS A 409 -22.08 -24.93 -19.39
CA HIS A 409 -23.07 -23.88 -19.22
C HIS A 409 -23.94 -23.69 -20.45
N ALA A 410 -23.35 -23.75 -21.64
CA ALA A 410 -24.06 -23.53 -22.90
C ALA A 410 -24.96 -24.70 -23.31
N SER A 411 -24.51 -25.95 -23.11
CA SER A 411 -25.19 -27.15 -23.64
C SER A 411 -26.01 -27.92 -22.61
N VAL A 412 -25.72 -27.76 -21.31
CA VAL A 412 -26.41 -28.52 -20.24
C VAL A 412 -27.23 -27.57 -19.37
N TYR A 413 -26.55 -26.62 -18.73
CA TYR A 413 -27.17 -25.75 -17.72
C TYR A 413 -28.20 -24.77 -18.30
N GLU A 414 -27.84 -23.97 -19.32
CA GLU A 414 -28.76 -22.98 -19.90
C GLU A 414 -30.02 -23.62 -20.51
N PRO A 415 -29.92 -24.74 -21.27
CA PRO A 415 -31.09 -25.47 -21.73
C PRO A 415 -31.96 -26.00 -20.59
N SER A 416 -31.37 -26.63 -19.57
CA SER A 416 -32.09 -27.13 -18.39
C SER A 416 -32.79 -25.99 -17.64
N ARG A 417 -32.11 -24.85 -17.45
CA ARG A 417 -32.67 -23.64 -16.83
C ARG A 417 -33.83 -23.06 -17.63
N LYS A 418 -33.71 -22.95 -18.95
CA LYS A 418 -34.80 -22.47 -19.83
C LYS A 418 -35.98 -23.43 -19.84
N HIS A 419 -35.73 -24.73 -19.83
CA HIS A 419 -36.78 -25.74 -19.73
C HIS A 419 -37.53 -25.62 -18.41
N ALA A 420 -36.82 -25.49 -17.28
CA ALA A 420 -37.42 -25.27 -15.96
C ALA A 420 -38.24 -23.97 -15.87
N LEU A 421 -37.79 -22.90 -16.53
CA LEU A 421 -38.52 -21.62 -16.61
C LEU A 421 -39.78 -21.68 -17.50
N ASN A 422 -39.78 -22.54 -18.51
CA ASN A 422 -40.85 -22.63 -19.53
C ASN A 422 -41.79 -23.83 -19.34
N ALA A 423 -41.58 -24.67 -18.32
CA ALA A 423 -42.43 -25.83 -18.04
C ALA A 423 -43.89 -25.39 -17.77
N PRO A 424 -44.90 -26.03 -18.40
CA PRO A 424 -46.29 -25.63 -18.25
C PRO A 424 -46.76 -25.77 -16.81
N ARG A 425 -47.46 -24.75 -16.31
CA ARG A 425 -48.12 -24.74 -15.00
C ARG A 425 -49.31 -25.71 -15.01
N SER A 426 -49.08 -26.99 -14.78
CA SER A 426 -50.18 -27.96 -14.66
C SER A 426 -50.83 -27.90 -13.27
N GLY A 427 -52.06 -27.40 -13.22
CA GLY A 427 -53.17 -27.91 -12.38
C GLY A 427 -53.20 -27.60 -10.87
N ALA A 428 -54.22 -26.81 -10.48
CA ALA A 428 -55.04 -26.68 -9.25
C ALA A 428 -54.72 -27.33 -7.88
N SER A 429 -53.64 -28.08 -7.69
CA SER A 429 -53.14 -28.47 -6.36
C SER A 429 -51.70 -27.98 -6.28
N GLY A 430 -51.48 -26.95 -5.47
CA GLY A 430 -50.24 -26.16 -5.40
C GLY A 430 -49.01 -26.87 -4.85
N ASP A 431 -48.77 -28.12 -5.25
CA ASP A 431 -47.57 -28.86 -4.95
C ASP A 431 -46.54 -28.62 -6.06
N ARG A 432 -45.48 -27.88 -5.72
CA ARG A 432 -44.36 -27.60 -6.62
C ARG A 432 -43.46 -28.83 -6.69
N SER A 433 -43.90 -29.89 -7.34
CA SER A 433 -43.07 -31.06 -7.60
C SER A 433 -42.58 -31.10 -9.05
N ALA A 434 -42.12 -29.97 -9.60
CA ALA A 434 -41.02 -30.07 -10.55
C ALA A 434 -39.84 -30.53 -9.69
N SER A 435 -39.51 -31.82 -9.75
CA SER A 435 -38.44 -32.39 -8.96
C SER A 435 -37.19 -31.53 -9.10
N GLN A 436 -36.65 -31.07 -7.97
CA GLN A 436 -35.34 -30.39 -7.90
C GLN A 436 -34.24 -31.16 -8.66
N ASN A 437 -34.46 -32.44 -8.93
CA ASN A 437 -33.59 -33.34 -9.68
C ASN A 437 -33.47 -33.07 -11.19
N ASP A 438 -34.31 -32.25 -11.83
CA ASP A 438 -34.23 -32.00 -13.28
C ASP A 438 -33.45 -30.74 -13.68
N LEU A 439 -33.14 -29.85 -12.71
CA LEU A 439 -32.34 -28.66 -12.97
C LEU A 439 -30.85 -29.01 -12.82
N ALA A 440 -30.11 -28.92 -13.91
CA ALA A 440 -28.66 -29.12 -13.89
C ALA A 440 -27.99 -28.13 -12.93
N GLU A 441 -26.98 -28.59 -12.20
CA GLU A 441 -26.29 -27.78 -11.20
C GLU A 441 -25.57 -26.58 -11.85
N ALA A 442 -25.72 -25.39 -11.26
CA ALA A 442 -24.96 -24.22 -11.67
C ALA A 442 -23.53 -24.32 -11.16
N LEU A 443 -22.55 -24.36 -12.07
CA LEU A 443 -21.12 -24.35 -11.71
C LEU A 443 -20.53 -22.94 -11.86
N PRO A 444 -20.52 -22.07 -10.83
CA PRO A 444 -19.92 -20.74 -10.97
C PRO A 444 -18.40 -20.82 -11.17
N TYR A 445 -17.82 -19.87 -11.89
CA TYR A 445 -16.37 -19.69 -11.90
C TYR A 445 -15.89 -19.36 -10.48
N ILE A 446 -14.78 -19.95 -10.05
CA ILE A 446 -14.18 -19.67 -8.74
C ILE A 446 -12.86 -18.96 -8.97
N VAL A 447 -12.69 -17.78 -8.37
CA VAL A 447 -11.43 -17.04 -8.38
C VAL A 447 -10.86 -17.01 -6.96
N ILE A 448 -9.70 -17.61 -6.78
CA ILE A 448 -8.98 -17.65 -5.52
C ILE A 448 -7.93 -16.55 -5.55
N VAL A 449 -8.04 -15.58 -4.65
CA VAL A 449 -7.17 -14.40 -4.57
C VAL A 449 -6.34 -14.48 -3.30
N ILE A 450 -5.01 -14.47 -3.45
CA ILE A 450 -4.05 -14.45 -2.33
C ILE A 450 -3.29 -13.13 -2.37
N ASP A 451 -3.55 -12.25 -1.41
CA ASP A 451 -2.98 -10.89 -1.39
C ASP A 451 -1.45 -10.88 -1.15
N GLU A 452 -1.00 -11.65 -0.16
CA GLU A 452 0.42 -11.82 0.15
C GLU A 452 0.77 -13.30 0.29
N LEU A 453 1.17 -13.90 -0.82
CA LEU A 453 1.69 -15.27 -0.92
C LEU A 453 2.85 -15.52 0.06
N ALA A 454 3.75 -14.55 0.26
CA ALA A 454 4.98 -14.76 1.03
C ALA A 454 4.71 -15.12 2.49
N ASP A 455 3.67 -14.55 3.10
CA ASP A 455 3.35 -14.78 4.50
C ASP A 455 2.84 -16.22 4.73
N ILE A 456 2.17 -16.80 3.73
CA ILE A 456 1.75 -18.21 3.76
C ILE A 456 2.94 -19.13 3.44
N MET A 457 3.78 -18.77 2.45
CA MET A 457 4.99 -19.53 2.09
C MET A 457 5.98 -19.68 3.24
N HIS A 458 6.06 -18.70 4.15
CA HIS A 458 6.93 -18.82 5.33
C HIS A 458 6.45 -19.87 6.33
N THR A 459 5.14 -20.14 6.39
CA THR A 459 4.55 -21.04 7.39
C THR A 459 4.34 -22.44 6.83
N TYR A 460 3.85 -22.55 5.59
CA TYR A 460 3.49 -23.81 4.92
C TYR A 460 4.02 -23.85 3.47
N PRO A 461 5.35 -23.82 3.24
CA PRO A 461 5.91 -23.70 1.89
C PRO A 461 5.58 -24.88 0.98
N ARG A 462 5.67 -26.11 1.52
CA ARG A 462 5.50 -27.34 0.72
C ARG A 462 4.04 -27.54 0.33
N GLU A 463 3.15 -27.39 1.30
CA GLU A 463 1.71 -27.58 1.12
C GLU A 463 1.13 -26.52 0.18
N LEU A 464 1.56 -25.27 0.34
CA LEU A 464 1.10 -24.18 -0.52
C LEU A 464 1.59 -24.34 -1.96
N GLU A 465 2.89 -24.61 -2.15
CA GLU A 465 3.45 -24.82 -3.49
C GLU A 465 2.77 -26.00 -4.21
N ALA A 466 2.61 -27.14 -3.53
CA ALA A 466 1.93 -28.31 -4.09
C ALA A 466 0.48 -28.02 -4.49
N ALA A 467 -0.26 -27.29 -3.65
CA ALA A 467 -1.64 -26.93 -3.93
C ALA A 467 -1.76 -25.95 -5.11
N ILE A 468 -0.90 -24.92 -5.18
CA ILE A 468 -0.84 -23.97 -6.29
C ILE A 468 -0.53 -24.70 -7.60
N VAL A 469 0.48 -25.58 -7.60
CA VAL A 469 0.89 -26.33 -8.80
C VAL A 469 -0.25 -27.22 -9.30
N ARG A 470 -0.87 -28.01 -8.41
CA ARG A 470 -1.98 -28.91 -8.78
C ARG A 470 -3.16 -28.15 -9.37
N LEU A 471 -3.57 -27.05 -8.72
CA LEU A 471 -4.64 -26.21 -9.24
C LEU A 471 -4.24 -25.59 -10.58
N ALA A 472 -3.09 -24.92 -10.66
CA ALA A 472 -2.66 -24.23 -11.89
C ALA A 472 -2.55 -25.17 -13.12
N GLN A 473 -2.24 -26.45 -12.91
CA GLN A 473 -2.15 -27.44 -14.00
C GLN A 473 -3.50 -27.89 -14.56
N MET A 474 -4.51 -28.07 -13.70
CA MET A 474 -5.74 -28.77 -14.07
C MET A 474 -7.01 -27.93 -13.93
N SER A 475 -6.96 -26.76 -13.29
CA SER A 475 -8.17 -26.03 -12.90
C SER A 475 -8.83 -25.23 -14.04
N ARG A 476 -8.14 -25.04 -15.18
CA ARG A 476 -8.59 -24.18 -16.30
C ARG A 476 -9.92 -24.63 -16.91
N ALA A 477 -10.07 -25.92 -17.19
CA ALA A 477 -11.26 -26.46 -17.86
C ALA A 477 -12.50 -26.42 -16.96
N VAL A 478 -12.31 -26.54 -15.64
CA VAL A 478 -13.38 -26.57 -14.63
C VAL A 478 -13.71 -25.18 -14.05
N GLY A 479 -13.13 -24.11 -14.59
CA GLY A 479 -13.45 -22.73 -14.22
C GLY A 479 -12.97 -22.29 -12.84
N ILE A 480 -11.86 -22.85 -12.35
CA ILE A 480 -11.22 -22.41 -11.10
C ILE A 480 -9.91 -21.69 -11.46
N HIS A 481 -9.70 -20.49 -10.95
CA HIS A 481 -8.60 -19.59 -11.33
C HIS A 481 -7.87 -19.04 -10.10
N LEU A 482 -6.56 -18.88 -10.21
CA LEU A 482 -5.69 -18.34 -9.16
C LEU A 482 -5.22 -16.92 -9.51
N VAL A 483 -5.29 -16.03 -8.53
CA VAL A 483 -4.65 -14.71 -8.53
C VAL A 483 -3.72 -14.66 -7.33
N LEU A 484 -2.42 -14.64 -7.60
CA LEU A 484 -1.37 -14.66 -6.59
C LEU A 484 -0.65 -13.32 -6.61
N SER A 485 -0.62 -12.60 -5.49
CA SER A 485 0.19 -11.40 -5.33
C SER A 485 1.19 -11.54 -4.19
N THR A 486 2.26 -10.77 -4.30
CA THR A 486 3.29 -10.67 -3.26
C THR A 486 4.04 -9.35 -3.41
N GLN A 487 4.40 -8.74 -2.28
CA GLN A 487 5.31 -7.60 -2.25
C GLN A 487 6.77 -8.04 -2.09
N ARG A 488 7.03 -9.35 -1.89
CA ARG A 488 8.35 -9.94 -1.65
C ARG A 488 8.73 -10.89 -2.80
N PRO A 489 9.07 -10.36 -4.00
CA PRO A 489 9.43 -11.16 -5.17
C PRO A 489 10.82 -11.80 -5.00
N SER A 490 10.91 -12.83 -4.16
CA SER A 490 12.11 -13.62 -3.94
C SER A 490 11.96 -15.02 -4.53
N VAL A 491 13.08 -15.68 -4.84
CA VAL A 491 13.08 -17.04 -5.42
C VAL A 491 12.46 -18.07 -4.46
N ASN A 492 12.50 -17.81 -3.16
CA ASN A 492 11.88 -18.68 -2.14
C ASN A 492 10.36 -18.54 -2.09
N VAL A 493 9.82 -17.42 -2.57
CA VAL A 493 8.38 -17.14 -2.60
C VAL A 493 7.81 -17.48 -3.98
N ILE A 494 8.45 -17.00 -5.04
CA ILE A 494 8.09 -17.26 -6.44
C ILE A 494 9.05 -18.34 -6.97
N THR A 495 8.78 -19.58 -6.60
CA THR A 495 9.63 -20.72 -6.95
C THR A 495 9.56 -21.06 -8.43
N GLY A 496 10.52 -21.86 -8.91
CA GLY A 496 10.50 -22.35 -10.30
C GLY A 496 9.25 -23.15 -10.65
N LEU A 497 8.73 -23.94 -9.71
CA LEU A 497 7.51 -24.74 -9.90
C LEU A 497 6.27 -23.86 -10.05
N ILE A 498 6.13 -22.81 -9.23
CA ILE A 498 5.03 -21.85 -9.36
C ILE A 498 5.13 -21.15 -10.73
N LYS A 499 6.33 -20.66 -11.11
CA LYS A 499 6.52 -19.99 -12.40
C LYS A 499 6.19 -20.87 -13.60
N ALA A 500 6.53 -22.15 -13.55
CA ALA A 500 6.28 -23.09 -14.62
C ALA A 500 4.77 -23.29 -14.90
N ASN A 501 3.92 -23.14 -13.88
CA ASN A 501 2.48 -23.37 -13.98
C ASN A 501 1.64 -22.09 -14.02
N VAL A 502 2.23 -20.93 -13.68
CA VAL A 502 1.58 -19.61 -13.75
C VAL A 502 2.29 -18.73 -14.79
N PRO A 503 1.94 -18.87 -16.09
CA PRO A 503 2.66 -18.21 -17.18
C PRO A 503 2.25 -16.74 -17.39
N THR A 504 1.05 -16.35 -16.97
CA THR A 504 0.59 -14.95 -17.03
C THR A 504 1.05 -14.19 -15.80
N ARG A 505 1.77 -13.09 -16.00
CA ARG A 505 2.47 -12.36 -14.94
C ARG A 505 2.29 -10.85 -15.09
N MET A 506 2.16 -10.19 -13.95
CA MET A 506 2.10 -8.75 -13.83
C MET A 506 3.19 -8.30 -12.86
N ALA A 507 4.04 -7.38 -13.28
CA ALA A 507 5.04 -6.77 -12.41
C ALA A 507 4.78 -5.26 -12.32
N LEU A 508 4.47 -4.78 -11.12
CA LEU A 508 4.54 -3.37 -10.78
C LEU A 508 6.01 -2.96 -10.56
N GLN A 509 6.25 -1.70 -10.20
CA GLN A 509 7.59 -1.24 -9.87
C GLN A 509 8.22 -2.10 -8.77
N VAL A 510 9.43 -2.60 -9.04
CA VAL A 510 10.24 -3.39 -8.08
C VAL A 510 11.56 -2.70 -7.78
N ALA A 511 12.18 -3.05 -6.65
CA ALA A 511 13.41 -2.40 -6.18
C ALA A 511 14.63 -2.71 -7.07
N SER A 512 14.70 -3.91 -7.65
CA SER A 512 15.88 -4.35 -8.38
C SER A 512 15.58 -5.15 -9.65
N GLN A 513 16.58 -5.23 -10.52
CA GLN A 513 16.54 -6.09 -11.71
C GLN A 513 16.44 -7.58 -11.35
N ILE A 514 16.94 -7.98 -10.17
CA ILE A 514 16.84 -9.36 -9.67
C ILE A 514 15.38 -9.68 -9.35
N ASP A 515 14.67 -8.75 -8.71
CA ASP A 515 13.24 -8.87 -8.43
C ASP A 515 12.42 -8.92 -9.72
N SER A 516 12.76 -8.06 -10.70
CA SER A 516 12.13 -8.08 -12.02
C SER A 516 12.30 -9.44 -12.70
N ARG A 517 13.51 -10.02 -12.66
CA ARG A 517 13.78 -11.35 -13.21
C ARG A 517 13.07 -12.45 -12.44
N THR A 518 12.89 -12.29 -11.14
CA THR A 518 12.16 -13.26 -10.32
C THR A 518 10.70 -13.34 -10.76
N ILE A 519 10.07 -12.21 -11.13
CA ILE A 519 8.68 -12.17 -11.60
C ILE A 519 8.56 -12.49 -13.09
N LEU A 520 9.29 -11.79 -13.96
CA LEU A 520 9.07 -11.80 -15.42
C LEU A 520 10.05 -12.69 -16.20
N ASP A 521 11.01 -13.31 -15.53
CA ASP A 521 12.20 -13.93 -16.17
C ASP A 521 12.99 -12.93 -17.05
N GLY A 522 12.78 -11.63 -16.83
CA GLY A 522 13.37 -10.53 -17.59
C GLY A 522 13.49 -9.25 -16.77
N SER A 523 14.28 -8.30 -17.29
CA SER A 523 14.41 -6.96 -16.70
C SER A 523 13.36 -5.99 -17.23
N GLY A 524 13.12 -4.91 -16.49
CA GLY A 524 12.29 -3.78 -16.92
C GLY A 524 11.40 -3.26 -15.81
N ALA A 525 10.94 -4.13 -14.90
CA ALA A 525 10.04 -3.74 -13.82
C ALA A 525 10.73 -2.76 -12.83
N GLU A 526 12.05 -2.83 -12.69
CA GLU A 526 12.85 -1.90 -11.88
C GLU A 526 12.93 -0.48 -12.45
N THR A 527 12.50 -0.28 -13.70
CA THR A 527 12.50 1.02 -14.38
C THR A 527 11.11 1.64 -14.50
N LEU A 528 10.09 0.97 -13.94
CA LEU A 528 8.73 1.48 -13.86
C LEU A 528 8.66 2.69 -12.90
N LEU A 529 7.62 3.50 -13.08
CA LEU A 529 7.45 4.79 -12.39
C LEU A 529 6.70 4.68 -11.05
N GLY A 530 6.17 3.50 -10.72
CA GLY A 530 5.27 3.30 -9.59
C GLY A 530 3.83 3.72 -9.90
N ALA A 531 3.00 3.89 -8.87
CA ALA A 531 1.63 4.40 -8.98
C ALA A 531 0.77 3.72 -10.07
N GLY A 532 0.84 2.38 -10.17
CA GLY A 532 0.07 1.59 -11.13
C GLY A 532 0.72 1.36 -12.49
N ASP A 533 1.91 1.91 -12.75
CA ASP A 533 2.72 1.56 -13.92
C ASP A 533 3.23 0.12 -13.79
N MET A 534 2.93 -0.72 -14.78
CA MET A 534 3.18 -2.16 -14.76
C MET A 534 3.71 -2.71 -16.08
N LEU A 535 4.37 -3.85 -16.00
CA LEU A 535 4.65 -4.74 -17.12
C LEU A 535 3.72 -5.95 -17.04
N TYR A 536 3.01 -6.22 -18.13
CA TYR A 536 2.14 -7.38 -18.31
C TYR A 536 2.76 -8.36 -19.31
N LEU A 537 2.81 -9.63 -18.95
CA LEU A 537 3.30 -10.72 -19.78
C LEU A 537 2.28 -11.86 -19.74
N SER A 538 1.65 -12.19 -20.87
CA SER A 538 0.82 -13.39 -20.99
C SER A 538 1.60 -14.57 -21.55
N SER A 539 1.01 -15.77 -21.46
CA SER A 539 1.62 -17.02 -21.93
C SER A 539 1.98 -17.05 -23.42
N ASP A 540 1.30 -16.25 -24.24
CA ASP A 540 1.47 -16.14 -25.69
C ASP A 540 2.40 -14.99 -26.10
N MET A 541 2.87 -14.19 -25.16
CA MET A 541 3.72 -13.03 -25.44
C MET A 541 5.21 -13.36 -25.28
N ALA A 542 6.01 -12.98 -26.29
CA ALA A 542 7.46 -13.11 -26.21
C ALA A 542 8.14 -12.02 -25.36
N LYS A 543 7.47 -10.87 -25.17
CA LYS A 543 7.98 -9.72 -24.40
C LYS A 543 6.85 -9.07 -23.61
N PRO A 544 7.13 -8.54 -22.41
CA PRO A 544 6.13 -7.84 -21.63
C PRO A 544 5.71 -6.53 -22.31
N VAL A 545 4.44 -6.19 -22.17
CA VAL A 545 3.87 -4.91 -22.59
C VAL A 545 3.73 -4.01 -21.37
N ARG A 546 4.11 -2.74 -21.50
CA ARG A 546 3.93 -1.75 -20.44
C ARG A 546 2.50 -1.21 -20.44
N ILE A 547 1.85 -1.24 -19.29
CA ILE A 547 0.45 -0.84 -19.08
C ILE A 547 0.39 0.07 -17.86
N GLN A 548 -0.51 1.05 -17.89
CA GLN A 548 -0.88 1.82 -16.71
C GLN A 548 -2.20 1.27 -16.16
N THR A 549 -2.17 0.82 -14.90
CA THR A 549 -3.35 0.29 -14.21
C THR A 549 -4.35 1.41 -13.92
N ALA A 550 -5.64 1.09 -14.00
CA ALA A 550 -6.68 1.98 -13.53
C ALA A 550 -6.56 2.20 -12.02
N PHE A 551 -6.73 3.43 -11.58
CA PHE A 551 -6.80 3.77 -10.16
C PHE A 551 -8.24 3.58 -9.67
N ILE A 552 -8.39 2.96 -8.51
CA ILE A 552 -9.64 2.90 -7.76
C ILE A 552 -9.34 3.26 -6.31
N SER A 553 -10.12 4.19 -5.75
CA SER A 553 -10.00 4.57 -4.36
C SER A 553 -10.71 3.59 -3.43
N GLU A 554 -10.27 3.51 -2.17
CA GLU A 554 -10.95 2.71 -1.13
C GLU A 554 -12.42 3.12 -0.97
N GLY A 555 -12.72 4.42 -1.09
CA GLY A 555 -14.08 4.93 -1.05
C GLY A 555 -14.97 4.41 -2.18
N GLU A 556 -14.40 4.21 -3.37
CA GLU A 556 -15.10 3.58 -4.50
C GLU A 556 -15.30 2.08 -4.26
N VAL A 557 -14.28 1.38 -3.77
CA VAL A 557 -14.40 -0.05 -3.39
C VAL A 557 -15.54 -0.25 -2.39
N LYS A 558 -15.60 0.55 -1.32
CA LYS A 558 -16.67 0.49 -0.31
C LYS A 558 -18.05 0.73 -0.91
N LYS A 559 -18.18 1.69 -1.83
CA LYS A 559 -19.46 1.95 -2.52
C LYS A 559 -19.91 0.73 -3.33
N VAL A 560 -19.00 0.11 -4.09
CA VAL A 560 -19.30 -1.09 -4.88
C VAL A 560 -19.72 -2.24 -3.96
N VAL A 561 -18.95 -2.51 -2.90
CA VAL A 561 -19.25 -3.56 -1.92
C VAL A 561 -20.63 -3.34 -1.27
N ASN A 562 -20.92 -2.12 -0.81
CA ASN A 562 -22.19 -1.79 -0.17
C ASN A 562 -23.37 -1.91 -1.13
N TYR A 563 -23.19 -1.50 -2.39
CA TYR A 563 -24.21 -1.69 -3.42
C TYR A 563 -24.52 -3.17 -3.62
N ILE A 564 -23.49 -4.01 -3.75
CA ILE A 564 -23.67 -5.45 -3.95
C ILE A 564 -24.39 -6.07 -2.75
N LYS A 565 -23.96 -5.75 -1.52
CA LYS A 565 -24.58 -6.26 -0.28
C LYS A 565 -26.07 -5.91 -0.19
N SER A 566 -26.42 -4.67 -0.51
CA SER A 566 -27.81 -4.18 -0.40
C SER A 566 -28.73 -4.72 -1.50
N HIS A 567 -28.20 -5.03 -2.69
CA HIS A 567 -29.01 -5.41 -3.86
C HIS A 567 -28.97 -6.91 -4.18
N ASN A 568 -28.15 -7.71 -3.47
CA ASN A 568 -28.01 -9.15 -3.69
C ASN A 568 -28.21 -9.94 -2.38
N ALA A 569 -29.25 -9.60 -1.62
CA ALA A 569 -29.63 -10.23 -0.35
C ALA A 569 -30.24 -11.63 -0.53
N GLY A 570 -29.55 -12.51 -1.27
CA GLY A 570 -29.85 -13.93 -1.30
C GLY A 570 -28.77 -14.70 -0.55
N ASP A 571 -29.17 -15.53 0.40
CA ASP A 571 -28.26 -16.46 1.09
C ASP A 571 -27.77 -17.50 0.09
N LEU A 572 -26.51 -17.37 -0.30
CA LEU A 572 -25.78 -18.39 -1.03
C LEU A 572 -24.90 -19.09 0.01
N SER A 573 -24.92 -20.42 0.01
CA SER A 573 -24.27 -21.23 1.03
C SER A 573 -22.80 -20.83 1.20
N SER A 574 -22.45 -20.44 2.43
CA SER A 574 -21.07 -20.22 2.84
C SER A 574 -20.47 -21.52 3.35
N ILE A 575 -19.19 -21.71 3.09
CA ILE A 575 -18.41 -22.87 3.52
C ILE A 575 -17.56 -22.43 4.71
N ASP A 576 -17.65 -23.17 5.82
CA ASP A 576 -16.73 -23.00 6.95
C ASP A 576 -15.55 -23.96 6.82
N PHE A 577 -14.34 -23.38 6.78
CA PHE A 577 -13.08 -24.12 6.72
C PHE A 577 -12.47 -24.38 8.12
N GLY A 578 -13.28 -24.29 9.20
CA GLY A 578 -12.87 -24.58 10.57
C GLY A 578 -12.65 -26.07 10.84
N ALA A 579 -11.53 -26.42 11.49
CA ALA A 579 -11.38 -27.71 12.16
C ALA A 579 -12.33 -27.74 13.36
N GLY A 580 -13.12 -28.81 13.46
CA GLY A 580 -14.28 -28.90 14.35
C GLY A 580 -14.00 -28.50 15.80
N ASN A 581 -14.94 -27.72 16.35
CA ASN A 581 -15.19 -27.69 17.78
C ASN A 581 -16.71 -27.68 17.99
N GLY A 582 -17.24 -28.85 18.37
CA GLY A 582 -18.48 -29.05 19.11
C GLY A 582 -19.76 -28.30 18.71
N ASN A 583 -20.74 -29.10 18.29
CA ASN A 583 -22.21 -28.93 18.36
C ASN A 583 -22.92 -28.03 17.35
N GLY A 584 -23.58 -28.71 16.39
CA GLY A 584 -24.91 -28.34 15.92
C GLY A 584 -25.00 -27.97 14.44
N GLY A 585 -25.21 -28.98 13.58
CA GLY A 585 -25.51 -28.82 12.15
C GLY A 585 -24.62 -29.71 11.30
N GLU A 586 -25.22 -30.64 10.55
CA GLU A 586 -24.58 -31.76 9.82
C GLU A 586 -23.27 -31.38 9.08
N PRO A 587 -22.09 -31.77 9.61
CA PRO A 587 -20.79 -31.58 8.99
C PRO A 587 -20.22 -32.93 8.52
N SER A 588 -21.04 -33.70 7.80
CA SER A 588 -20.69 -35.05 7.31
C SER A 588 -19.50 -35.02 6.35
N ASP A 589 -19.45 -34.03 5.45
CA ASP A 589 -18.52 -34.11 4.34
C ASP A 589 -17.10 -33.65 4.71
N VAL A 590 -16.95 -32.65 5.59
CA VAL A 590 -15.63 -32.06 5.93
C VAL A 590 -14.75 -32.99 6.76
N ILE A 591 -15.34 -33.88 7.56
CA ILE A 591 -14.57 -34.83 8.39
C ILE A 591 -14.06 -36.02 7.55
N GLY A 592 -14.86 -36.54 6.61
CA GLY A 592 -14.38 -37.52 5.62
C GLY A 592 -13.32 -36.93 4.67
N LEU A 593 -13.35 -35.61 4.46
CA LEU A 593 -12.40 -34.86 3.64
C LEU A 593 -11.00 -34.69 4.29
N MET A 594 -10.79 -35.05 5.58
CA MET A 594 -9.52 -34.81 6.30
C MET A 594 -8.40 -35.82 6.01
N ASN A 595 -8.70 -37.04 5.52
CA ASN A 595 -7.67 -38.08 5.28
C ASN A 595 -6.96 -37.99 3.91
N GLY A 596 -7.40 -37.10 3.00
CA GLY A 596 -6.76 -36.95 1.68
C GLY A 596 -5.58 -35.97 1.69
N GLY A 597 -4.36 -36.49 1.88
CA GLY A 597 -3.10 -35.72 1.78
C GLY A 597 -2.71 -35.38 0.34
N PHE A 598 -2.12 -34.19 0.12
CA PHE A 598 -1.53 -33.83 -1.17
C PHE A 598 -0.09 -34.32 -1.19
N GLY A 599 0.09 -35.57 -1.60
CA GLY A 599 1.41 -36.19 -1.80
C GLY A 599 1.38 -37.69 -1.56
N GLY A 600 1.27 -38.48 -2.63
CA GLY A 600 1.83 -39.83 -2.74
C GLY A 600 1.43 -40.95 -1.76
N ASP A 601 0.45 -40.75 -0.87
CA ASP A 601 0.09 -41.74 0.16
C ASP A 601 -1.14 -42.62 -0.20
N ASP A 602 -1.72 -42.48 -1.40
CA ASP A 602 -2.83 -43.36 -1.89
C ASP A 602 -2.41 -44.84 -2.12
N ILE A 603 -1.25 -45.29 -1.61
CA ILE A 603 -0.76 -46.67 -1.75
C ILE A 603 -0.74 -47.42 -0.41
N ASP A 604 -0.73 -46.72 0.74
CA ASP A 604 -0.60 -47.40 2.05
C ASP A 604 -1.96 -47.89 2.61
N ASP A 605 -3.10 -47.30 2.20
CA ASP A 605 -4.46 -47.78 2.58
C ASP A 605 -4.80 -49.13 1.92
N ASP A 606 -4.37 -49.35 0.66
CA ASP A 606 -4.62 -50.60 -0.07
C ASP A 606 -3.98 -51.83 0.59
N LEU A 607 -2.85 -51.64 1.27
CA LEU A 607 -2.07 -52.73 1.87
C LEU A 607 -2.30 -52.90 3.38
N TYR A 608 -3.04 -51.99 4.02
CA TYR A 608 -3.30 -52.07 5.45
C TYR A 608 -4.08 -53.34 5.84
N GLU A 609 -5.18 -53.64 5.14
CA GLU A 609 -5.98 -54.84 5.43
C GLU A 609 -5.20 -56.13 5.14
N ASP A 610 -4.38 -56.14 4.09
CA ASP A 610 -3.49 -57.27 3.78
C ASP A 610 -2.38 -57.44 4.82
N ALA A 611 -1.84 -56.34 5.36
CA ALA A 611 -0.86 -56.35 6.45
C ALA A 611 -1.48 -56.82 7.77
N ARG A 612 -2.70 -56.35 8.10
CA ARG A 612 -3.46 -56.78 9.28
C ARG A 612 -3.69 -58.28 9.24
N ARG A 613 -4.27 -58.79 8.15
CA ARG A 613 -4.54 -60.22 7.99
C ARG A 613 -3.26 -61.05 8.05
N ALA A 614 -2.18 -60.59 7.39
CA ALA A 614 -0.90 -61.29 7.41
C ALA A 614 -0.28 -61.42 8.80
N VAL A 615 -0.44 -60.39 9.64
CA VAL A 615 0.09 -60.34 11.00
C VAL A 615 -0.78 -61.13 11.97
N GLU A 616 -2.10 -61.03 11.85
CA GLU A 616 -3.06 -61.84 12.61
C GLU A 616 -2.89 -63.34 12.34
N GLU A 617 -2.69 -63.75 11.08
CA GLU A 617 -2.39 -65.14 10.70
C GLU A 617 -1.07 -65.65 11.29
N ALA A 618 -0.05 -64.80 11.37
CA ALA A 618 1.27 -65.19 11.85
C ALA A 618 1.39 -65.15 13.38
N GLY A 619 0.48 -64.46 14.07
CA GLY A 619 0.53 -64.22 15.52
C GLY A 619 1.75 -63.42 16.00
N ARG A 620 2.55 -62.86 15.09
CA ARG A 620 3.76 -62.06 15.35
C ARG A 620 3.97 -61.04 14.25
N ALA A 621 4.35 -59.83 14.61
CA ALA A 621 4.55 -58.73 13.68
C ALA A 621 6.02 -58.28 13.62
N SER A 622 6.61 -58.20 12.44
CA SER A 622 7.92 -57.55 12.26
C SER A 622 8.03 -56.88 10.90
N THR A 623 8.84 -55.83 10.82
CA THR A 623 9.10 -55.10 9.57
C THR A 623 9.61 -56.03 8.48
N SER A 624 10.56 -56.92 8.80
CA SER A 624 11.09 -57.92 7.85
C SER A 624 10.07 -59.00 7.45
N TYR A 625 9.05 -59.28 8.27
CA TYR A 625 7.97 -60.20 7.93
C TYR A 625 7.04 -59.57 6.88
N LEU A 626 6.59 -58.33 7.12
CA LEU A 626 5.74 -57.59 6.18
C LEU A 626 6.44 -57.33 4.84
N GLN A 627 7.74 -57.03 4.85
CA GLN A 627 8.54 -56.90 3.61
C GLN A 627 8.46 -58.13 2.72
N ARG A 628 8.60 -59.33 3.32
CA ARG A 628 8.60 -60.60 2.57
C ARG A 628 7.19 -61.00 2.14
N LYS A 629 6.20 -60.84 3.01
CA LYS A 629 4.82 -61.26 2.76
C LYS A 629 4.13 -60.37 1.73
N LEU A 630 4.32 -59.05 1.80
CA LEU A 630 3.68 -58.07 0.92
C LEU A 630 4.59 -57.59 -0.22
N LYS A 631 5.84 -58.08 -0.30
CA LYS A 631 6.86 -57.67 -1.30
C LYS A 631 7.08 -56.15 -1.34
N ILE A 632 7.12 -55.52 -0.17
CA ILE A 632 7.29 -54.07 0.01
C ILE A 632 8.68 -53.72 0.57
N GLY A 633 9.13 -52.48 0.35
CA GLY A 633 10.40 -51.97 0.87
C GLY A 633 10.39 -51.72 2.39
N TYR A 634 11.58 -51.54 2.98
CA TYR A 634 11.74 -51.41 4.43
C TYR A 634 10.96 -50.25 5.05
N SER A 635 11.04 -49.07 4.44
CA SER A 635 10.34 -47.87 4.91
C SER A 635 8.83 -48.04 4.95
N ARG A 636 8.26 -48.70 3.93
CA ARG A 636 6.82 -48.98 3.84
C ARG A 636 6.38 -50.01 4.89
N ALA A 637 7.17 -51.06 5.10
CA ALA A 637 6.89 -52.04 6.14
C ALA A 637 7.02 -51.48 7.56
N ALA A 638 7.93 -50.52 7.79
CA ALA A 638 8.04 -49.81 9.06
C ALA A 638 6.79 -48.95 9.33
N ARG A 639 6.34 -48.17 8.34
CA ARG A 639 5.09 -47.41 8.44
C ARG A 639 3.88 -48.29 8.73
N LEU A 640 3.73 -49.42 8.01
CA LEU A 640 2.62 -50.34 8.27
C LEU A 640 2.67 -50.94 9.69
N MET A 641 3.86 -51.15 10.27
CA MET A 641 3.97 -51.57 11.68
C MET A 641 3.50 -50.47 12.64
N ASP A 642 3.82 -49.22 12.37
CA ASP A 642 3.39 -48.09 13.20
C ASP A 642 1.87 -47.88 13.10
N VAL A 643 1.30 -48.00 11.90
CA VAL A 643 -0.16 -47.93 11.67
C VAL A 643 -0.88 -49.12 12.34
N LEU A 644 -0.33 -50.33 12.27
CA LEU A 644 -0.91 -51.49 12.97
C LEU A 644 -0.86 -51.35 14.50
N GLU A 645 0.15 -50.66 15.05
CA GLU A 645 0.24 -50.33 16.48
C GLU A 645 -0.77 -49.26 16.87
N GLU A 646 -0.88 -48.18 16.09
CA GLU A 646 -1.84 -47.08 16.31
C GLU A 646 -3.29 -47.58 16.29
N HIS A 647 -3.59 -48.54 15.40
CA HIS A 647 -4.90 -49.19 15.31
C HIS A 647 -5.11 -50.32 16.34
N GLY A 648 -4.13 -50.57 17.24
CA GLY A 648 -4.24 -51.55 18.31
C GLY A 648 -4.26 -53.00 17.84
N VAL A 649 -3.78 -53.30 16.64
CA VAL A 649 -3.64 -54.67 16.11
C VAL A 649 -2.40 -55.33 16.69
N ILE A 650 -1.34 -54.56 16.97
CA ILE A 650 -0.09 -55.05 17.55
C ILE A 650 0.33 -54.21 18.74
N GLY A 651 1.09 -54.80 19.67
CA GLY A 651 1.63 -54.12 20.84
C GLY A 651 2.82 -53.21 20.54
N PRO A 652 3.25 -52.41 21.52
CA PRO A 652 4.35 -51.47 21.36
C PRO A 652 5.69 -52.15 21.08
N ALA A 653 6.63 -51.38 20.54
CA ALA A 653 7.96 -51.89 20.21
C ALA A 653 8.74 -52.34 21.46
N ASP A 654 9.05 -53.64 21.56
CA ASP A 654 9.98 -54.20 22.56
C ASP A 654 11.32 -54.59 21.91
N GLY A 655 12.17 -53.57 21.72
CA GLY A 655 13.51 -53.73 21.15
C GLY A 655 13.50 -54.35 19.75
N SER A 656 14.38 -55.33 19.51
CA SER A 656 14.53 -56.01 18.22
C SER A 656 13.63 -57.23 18.03
N LYS A 657 12.77 -57.55 19.01
CA LYS A 657 11.88 -58.71 18.94
C LYS A 657 10.63 -58.42 18.10
N PRO A 658 10.03 -59.44 17.46
CA PRO A 658 8.72 -59.28 16.81
C PRO A 658 7.66 -58.82 17.80
N ARG A 659 6.84 -57.85 17.40
CA ARG A 659 5.75 -57.29 18.22
C ARG A 659 4.61 -58.29 18.36
N GLU A 660 4.00 -58.32 19.54
CA GLU A 660 2.87 -59.20 19.86
C GLU A 660 1.58 -58.70 19.20
N VAL A 661 0.68 -59.60 18.79
CA VAL A 661 -0.58 -59.25 18.11
C VAL A 661 -1.72 -59.24 19.13
N LEU A 662 -2.47 -58.14 19.18
CA LEU A 662 -3.48 -57.82 20.20
C LEU A 662 -4.90 -58.05 19.67
N SER A 663 -5.29 -59.28 19.34
CA SER A 663 -6.69 -59.55 18.97
C SER A 663 -7.58 -59.81 20.20
N ARG A 664 -8.76 -59.19 20.21
CA ARG A 664 -9.71 -59.12 21.31
C ARG A 664 -10.61 -60.37 21.35
N SER A 665 -10.34 -61.34 22.23
CA SER A 665 -11.29 -61.97 23.19
C SER A 665 -10.88 -63.37 23.66
N GLY A 666 -10.71 -63.52 24.99
CA GLY A 666 -11.27 -64.65 25.74
C GLY A 666 -10.32 -65.63 26.43
N ASN A 667 -9.79 -65.30 27.62
CA ASN A 667 -10.15 -66.00 28.87
C ASN A 667 -9.44 -65.47 30.12
N ALA A 668 -10.14 -65.62 31.24
CA ALA A 668 -9.93 -65.01 32.54
C ALA A 668 -8.77 -65.56 33.40
N ARG A 669 -8.36 -64.71 34.35
CA ARG A 669 -7.71 -64.90 35.68
C ARG A 669 -6.48 -63.98 35.74
N GLY A 670 -6.40 -62.96 36.57
CA GLY A 670 -6.87 -62.80 37.94
C GLY A 670 -5.65 -62.50 38.81
N THR A 671 -5.77 -61.53 39.72
CA THR A 671 -4.78 -61.10 40.75
C THR A 671 -3.56 -60.35 40.24
N ALA A 672 -2.98 -59.36 40.91
CA ALA A 672 -3.33 -58.50 42.04
C ALA A 672 -2.24 -57.38 42.08
N LEU A 673 -2.60 -56.23 42.67
CA LEU A 673 -1.80 -55.28 43.48
C LEU A 673 -0.27 -55.13 43.22
N ASP A 674 0.21 -53.91 42.99
CA ASP A 674 0.83 -53.01 44.01
C ASP A 674 1.64 -51.90 43.28
N VAL A 675 1.22 -50.63 43.38
CA VAL A 675 1.84 -49.54 44.18
C VAL A 675 3.36 -49.40 44.01
N GLY A 676 3.77 -48.27 43.43
CA GLY A 676 5.16 -47.85 43.40
C GLY A 676 5.33 -46.43 42.85
N ARG A 677 5.27 -45.45 43.75
CA ARG A 677 5.73 -44.07 43.57
C ARG A 677 7.19 -44.01 43.07
N ASN A 678 7.49 -43.01 42.24
CA ASN A 678 8.51 -41.96 42.45
C ASN A 678 8.54 -41.13 41.14
N GLU A 679 8.15 -39.85 41.15
CA GLU A 679 8.91 -38.67 41.61
C GLU A 679 10.21 -38.43 40.82
N GLU A 680 10.33 -37.15 40.39
CA GLU A 680 11.53 -36.45 39.90
C GLU A 680 11.99 -36.82 38.48
N GLU A 681 12.37 -35.90 37.58
CA GLU A 681 12.63 -34.46 37.63
C GLU A 681 12.70 -33.98 36.15
N VAL A 682 12.17 -32.79 35.88
CA VAL A 682 12.85 -31.70 35.16
C VAL A 682 13.51 -32.04 33.79
N PHE A 683 12.82 -31.69 32.69
CA PHE A 683 13.08 -30.47 31.90
C PHE A 683 11.97 -30.23 30.88
#